data_AF-A0ABD3PXZ6-F1
#
_entry.id   AF-A0ABD3PXZ6-F1
#
_cell.length_a   1.000
_cell.length_b   1.000
_cell.length_c   1.000
_cell.angle_alpha   90.00
_cell.angle_beta   90.00
_cell.angle_gamma   90.00
#
_symmetry.space_group_name_H-M   'P 1'
#
loop_
_entity.id
_entity.type
_entity.pdbx_description
1 polymer ?
#
loop_
_entity_poly.entity_id
_entity_poly.type
_entity_poly.pdbx_seq_one_letter_code
_entity_poly.pdbx_strand_id
1 'polypeptide(L)'
;MSSRSSASDATRIERWRIVRSIIDFPGNRKTGSLGRLSRHLTDVTNASFSDLTRALSLELGSDVADKFAKRLHRAFSSSDKKLPAVVYPVVDARFIMTTYWATILAPVAFHNPKMVYLKLMEDYVTEDNSGGRNKSWLLTDVMRVVSIAATNDEEEKSTGVHLREQIQELTTSSIITMDIMTNALEINPAVLQNFRTQMIAKLCENERLALMNGEEDASMHAFHLQLNKIIRERQRNFFTTIILRKAFAAWRMDLSLVVRSKGRKQKEAFAAWVIAVKRIKLSRLFTNLSHVGYCASQERRALRKLIKHMRIMKKIKRCCTSDDEKDICAGMGHLRIWMKKLSVRRAFSKWMSLHQQSIRLDVAQKWHINQVQRRVFRHFNATAMSEIASRRASMIQQKIDFKHINDHMPTSKTSTSGYSDFQHTELRAKKEQIRLYDEARQRQKKLQKAIDTNILQEQQEQRKQRVAALRTQHEEQFQSAWAAKKVETENACAERMKYWISTSDFKNQSQKRQKEVQQNFSLKHASTSNTERENAIASLSVISTSILDAKLAQVGSCFDDLFFRLEKLTSPINSIPFQSALASCGLIMTGSEFEDLFHGITKHDRAISKDASIEPHELQKLRILADKYIGHEGTRWKLYLNTMHQQQQLHNIFTNEKILEKDIGKKHIRLMVSENMQDNEMLKVRKNYFEARRHAHQAMLEHHAATSIQSLYRRFSGRQSRKKQKWILERRKLFRLRAKQAAAASLIQRRYRLSMK
;
A
#
# COMPACT_ATOMS: atom_id res chain seq x y z
N MET A 1 -7.24 32.46 73.04
CA MET A 1 -7.39 30.99 72.91
C MET A 1 -6.61 30.41 71.71
N SER A 2 -5.45 30.96 71.33
CA SER A 2 -4.71 30.56 70.09
C SER A 2 -3.44 29.71 70.35
N SER A 3 -3.04 29.48 71.61
CA SER A 3 -1.79 28.77 71.94
C SER A 3 -1.93 27.25 72.13
N ARG A 4 -3.13 26.68 72.00
CA ARG A 4 -3.37 25.23 72.17
C ARG A 4 -3.32 24.42 70.87
N SER A 5 -3.65 25.00 69.71
CA SER A 5 -3.63 24.26 68.43
C SER A 5 -2.20 24.01 67.93
N SER A 6 -1.29 24.98 68.06
CA SER A 6 0.09 24.84 67.58
C SER A 6 0.89 23.73 68.27
N ALA A 7 0.61 23.44 69.54
CA ALA A 7 1.26 22.37 70.30
C ALA A 7 0.74 20.98 69.89
N SER A 8 -0.56 20.87 69.59
CA SER A 8 -1.21 19.65 69.09
C SER A 8 -0.67 19.28 67.70
N ASP A 9 -0.61 20.27 66.80
CA ASP A 9 -0.15 20.12 65.43
C ASP A 9 1.33 19.70 65.35
N ALA A 10 2.16 20.32 66.18
CA ALA A 10 3.58 19.97 66.31
C ALA A 10 3.78 18.51 66.75
N THR A 11 2.91 17.97 67.62
CA THR A 11 3.03 16.58 68.09
C THR A 11 2.66 15.55 67.03
N ARG A 12 1.68 15.82 66.15
CA ARG A 12 1.28 14.87 65.09
C ARG A 12 2.34 14.74 63.99
N ILE A 13 2.87 15.87 63.53
CA ILE A 13 3.94 15.88 62.52
C ILE A 13 5.21 15.26 63.11
N GLU A 14 5.53 15.54 64.38
CA GLU A 14 6.70 14.96 65.04
C GLU A 14 6.56 13.44 65.23
N ARG A 15 5.39 12.90 65.55
CA ARG A 15 5.14 11.44 65.58
C ARG A 15 5.47 10.78 64.24
N TRP A 16 4.93 11.32 63.16
CA TRP A 16 5.18 10.83 61.80
C TRP A 16 6.66 10.92 61.44
N ARG A 17 7.31 12.05 61.76
CA ARG A 17 8.73 12.28 61.49
C ARG A 17 9.66 11.35 62.26
N ILE A 18 9.35 11.07 63.54
CA ILE A 18 10.10 10.12 64.36
C ILE A 18 9.99 8.71 63.76
N VAL A 19 8.77 8.24 63.46
CA VAL A 19 8.55 6.92 62.85
C VAL A 19 9.26 6.80 61.50
N ARG A 20 9.20 7.85 60.67
CA ARG A 20 9.90 7.92 59.39
C ARG A 20 11.41 7.85 59.55
N SER A 21 11.97 8.57 60.52
CA SER A 21 13.41 8.57 60.79
C SER A 21 13.95 7.20 61.25
N ILE A 22 13.09 6.33 61.77
CA ILE A 22 13.43 4.94 62.13
C ILE A 22 13.40 4.04 60.89
N ILE A 23 12.44 4.24 59.98
CA ILE A 23 12.38 3.53 58.69
C ILE A 23 13.64 3.82 57.86
N ASP A 24 14.01 5.10 57.77
CA ASP A 24 15.12 5.57 56.95
C ASP A 24 16.49 5.43 57.66
N PHE A 25 16.54 4.87 58.88
CA PHE A 25 17.78 4.73 59.65
C PHE A 25 18.71 3.68 59.02
N PRO A 26 19.96 4.05 58.62
CA PRO A 26 20.85 3.17 57.86
C PRO A 26 21.34 1.93 58.63
N GLY A 27 21.16 1.88 59.96
CA GLY A 27 21.47 0.72 60.81
C GLY A 27 20.30 -0.25 61.03
N ASN A 28 19.11 0.01 60.47
CA ASN A 28 17.95 -0.85 60.63
C ASN A 28 18.17 -2.16 59.86
N ARG A 29 18.44 -3.26 60.59
CA ARG A 29 18.71 -4.58 60.00
C ARG A 29 17.49 -5.02 59.20
N LYS A 30 17.70 -5.55 57.98
CA LYS A 30 16.67 -5.96 56.99
C LYS A 30 15.61 -6.99 57.48
N THR A 31 15.61 -7.37 58.76
CA THR A 31 14.77 -8.43 59.33
C THR A 31 13.69 -7.93 60.30
N GLY A 32 13.81 -6.71 60.85
CA GLY A 32 12.93 -6.16 61.89
C GLY A 32 11.94 -5.09 61.38
N SER A 33 10.78 -4.95 62.02
CA SER A 33 9.76 -3.94 61.66
C SER A 33 9.00 -3.43 62.89
N LEU A 34 8.75 -2.11 62.96
CA LEU A 34 7.87 -1.53 63.99
C LEU A 34 6.48 -2.16 63.99
N GLY A 35 6.00 -2.67 62.85
CA GLY A 35 4.72 -3.38 62.74
C GLY A 35 4.67 -4.75 63.46
N ARG A 36 5.75 -5.18 64.12
CA ARG A 36 5.82 -6.45 64.87
C ARG A 36 6.01 -6.26 66.37
N LEU A 37 5.94 -5.01 66.86
CA LEU A 37 6.09 -4.69 68.29
C LEU A 37 5.10 -5.45 69.19
N SER A 38 3.89 -5.73 68.69
CA SER A 38 2.88 -6.51 69.40
C SER A 38 3.33 -7.92 69.81
N ARG A 39 4.34 -8.50 69.14
CA ARG A 39 4.87 -9.84 69.49
C ARG A 39 5.68 -9.88 70.77
N HIS A 40 6.16 -8.71 71.22
CA HIS A 40 7.11 -8.59 72.33
C HIS A 40 6.52 -7.81 73.52
N LEU A 41 5.24 -7.42 73.43
CA LEU A 41 4.48 -6.71 74.45
C LEU A 41 3.38 -7.61 74.99
N THR A 42 3.25 -7.67 76.31
CA THR A 42 2.21 -8.44 77.00
C THR A 42 0.86 -7.73 77.00
N ASP A 43 0.87 -6.39 77.05
CA ASP A 43 -0.29 -5.53 76.82
C ASP A 43 0.10 -4.45 75.79
N VAL A 44 -0.48 -4.52 74.61
CA VAL A 44 -0.19 -3.60 73.49
C VAL A 44 -0.86 -2.24 73.71
N THR A 45 -1.89 -2.17 74.56
CA THR A 45 -2.62 -0.94 74.87
C THR A 45 -1.97 -0.14 75.98
N ASN A 46 -1.26 -0.83 76.89
CA ASN A 46 -0.61 -0.23 78.04
C ASN A 46 0.89 -0.59 78.10
N ALA A 47 1.68 -0.17 77.10
CA ALA A 47 3.13 -0.39 77.10
C ALA A 47 3.89 0.69 77.91
N SER A 48 4.63 0.27 78.93
CA SER A 48 5.53 1.15 79.70
C SER A 48 6.78 1.53 78.89
N PHE A 49 7.51 2.55 79.33
CA PHE A 49 8.78 2.94 78.69
C PHE A 49 9.80 1.81 78.63
N SER A 50 9.92 1.02 79.71
CA SER A 50 10.81 -0.13 79.78
C SER A 50 10.36 -1.25 78.84
N ASP A 51 9.07 -1.53 78.76
CA ASP A 51 8.53 -2.58 77.89
C ASP A 51 8.69 -2.22 76.41
N LEU A 52 8.43 -0.96 76.06
CA LEU A 52 8.61 -0.44 74.71
C LEU A 52 10.09 -0.44 74.30
N THR A 53 11.00 -0.05 75.19
CA THR A 53 12.45 -0.06 74.93
C THR A 53 12.96 -1.48 74.73
N ARG A 54 12.50 -2.44 75.54
CA ARG A 54 12.80 -3.87 75.38
C ARG A 54 12.26 -4.41 74.06
N ALA A 55 11.00 -4.14 73.72
CA ALA A 55 10.39 -4.59 72.48
C ALA A 55 11.10 -4.03 71.24
N LEU A 56 11.49 -2.75 71.26
CA LEU A 56 12.29 -2.14 70.20
C LEU A 56 13.69 -2.75 70.08
N SER A 57 14.33 -3.05 71.21
CA SER A 57 15.65 -3.69 71.23
C SER A 57 15.61 -5.09 70.62
N LEU A 58 14.54 -5.85 70.90
CA LEU A 58 14.33 -7.20 70.38
C LEU A 58 13.98 -7.20 68.89
N GLU A 59 13.18 -6.24 68.42
CA GLU A 59 12.71 -6.23 67.03
C GLU A 59 13.64 -5.47 66.06
N LEU A 60 14.23 -4.35 66.48
CA LEU A 60 15.03 -3.46 65.62
C LEU A 60 16.51 -3.38 66.02
N GLY A 61 16.88 -3.95 67.18
CA GLY A 61 18.23 -3.91 67.74
C GLY A 61 18.43 -2.81 68.79
N SER A 62 19.40 -3.03 69.68
CA SER A 62 19.75 -2.11 70.79
C SER A 62 20.04 -0.69 70.33
N ASP A 63 20.82 -0.54 69.25
CA ASP A 63 21.26 0.77 68.75
C ASP A 63 20.08 1.66 68.32
N VAL A 64 19.02 1.05 67.78
CA VAL A 64 17.79 1.76 67.38
C VAL A 64 16.95 2.06 68.62
N ALA A 65 16.84 1.13 69.55
CA ALA A 65 16.09 1.32 70.79
C ALA A 65 16.67 2.46 71.63
N ASP A 66 17.99 2.49 71.84
CA ASP A 66 18.67 3.52 72.63
C ASP A 66 18.47 4.93 72.04
N LYS A 67 18.47 5.03 70.71
CA LYS A 67 18.35 6.31 70.00
C LYS A 67 16.91 6.81 69.91
N PHE A 68 15.92 5.93 69.78
CA PHE A 68 14.56 6.31 69.41
C PHE A 68 13.48 5.99 70.45
N ALA A 69 13.68 5.04 71.39
CA ALA A 69 12.64 4.63 72.33
C ALA A 69 12.13 5.79 73.19
N LYS A 70 13.04 6.66 73.67
CA LYS A 70 12.68 7.83 74.49
C LYS A 70 11.90 8.88 73.69
N ARG A 71 12.19 9.04 72.39
CA ARG A 71 11.48 9.98 71.50
C ARG A 71 10.10 9.45 71.13
N LEU A 72 10.00 8.17 70.78
CA LEU A 72 8.73 7.49 70.52
C LEU A 72 7.82 7.52 71.75
N HIS A 73 8.33 7.10 72.91
CA HIS A 73 7.53 7.09 74.13
C HIS A 73 6.99 8.50 74.43
N ARG A 74 7.86 9.52 74.46
CA ARG A 74 7.42 10.91 74.70
C ARG A 74 6.41 11.44 73.68
N ALA A 75 6.56 11.12 72.40
CA ALA A 75 5.66 11.60 71.35
C ALA A 75 4.27 10.94 71.42
N PHE A 76 4.18 9.70 71.91
CA PHE A 76 2.95 8.91 71.93
C PHE A 76 2.29 8.78 73.33
N SER A 77 2.98 9.15 74.42
CA SER A 77 2.47 9.14 75.81
C SER A 77 1.52 10.28 76.18
N SER A 78 1.11 11.15 75.25
CA SER A 78 0.43 12.40 75.61
C SER A 78 -1.03 12.18 76.02
N SER A 79 -1.28 11.99 77.31
CA SER A 79 -2.53 12.35 77.98
C SER A 79 -2.25 13.40 79.06
N ASP A 80 -2.97 14.52 78.97
CA ASP A 80 -3.24 15.57 79.96
C ASP A 80 -2.26 15.86 81.11
N LYS A 81 -1.85 17.13 81.19
CA LYS A 81 -1.11 17.74 82.32
C LYS A 81 -1.90 17.81 83.66
N LYS A 82 -2.82 16.88 83.92
CA LYS A 82 -3.71 16.88 85.10
C LYS A 82 -3.78 15.52 85.81
N LEU A 83 -2.68 14.77 85.86
CA LEU A 83 -2.56 13.64 86.79
C LEU A 83 -1.29 13.79 87.65
N PRO A 84 -1.37 13.49 88.96
CA PRO A 84 -0.25 13.64 89.89
C PRO A 84 0.90 12.68 89.57
N ALA A 85 2.11 13.09 89.97
CA ALA A 85 3.42 12.63 89.50
C ALA A 85 3.85 11.18 89.83
N VAL A 86 2.93 10.22 89.97
CA VAL A 86 3.28 8.83 90.37
C VAL A 86 2.85 7.76 89.35
N VAL A 87 2.15 8.11 88.27
CA VAL A 87 1.81 7.14 87.20
C VAL A 87 2.67 7.45 85.96
N TYR A 88 3.60 6.56 85.62
CA TYR A 88 4.37 6.65 84.37
C TYR A 88 3.39 6.66 83.18
N PRO A 89 3.44 7.64 82.27
CA PRO A 89 2.46 7.77 81.20
C PRO A 89 2.67 6.65 80.17
N VAL A 90 1.70 5.75 80.11
CA VAL A 90 1.73 4.53 79.29
C VAL A 90 1.41 4.84 77.82
N VAL A 91 1.91 4.04 76.87
CA VAL A 91 1.73 4.23 75.43
C VAL A 91 0.90 3.10 74.81
N ASP A 92 -0.09 3.46 73.97
CA ASP A 92 -0.77 2.51 73.07
C ASP A 92 0.16 2.18 71.88
N ALA A 93 0.80 1.01 71.93
CA ALA A 93 1.74 0.58 70.90
C ALA A 93 1.06 0.32 69.54
N ARG A 94 -0.25 0.06 69.51
CA ARG A 94 -1.03 -0.03 68.25
C ARG A 94 -1.00 1.28 67.48
N PHE A 95 -0.95 2.42 68.19
CA PHE A 95 -0.88 3.74 67.56
C PHE A 95 0.47 4.00 66.87
N ILE A 96 1.57 3.51 67.47
CA ILE A 96 2.90 3.52 66.85
C ILE A 96 2.93 2.62 65.61
N MET A 97 2.39 1.40 65.72
CA MET A 97 2.31 0.44 64.62
C MET A 97 1.47 0.99 63.45
N THR A 98 0.33 1.58 63.74
CA THR A 98 -0.56 2.15 62.72
C THR A 98 0.06 3.36 62.04
N THR A 99 0.79 4.21 62.77
CA THR A 99 1.54 5.33 62.19
C THR A 99 2.68 4.84 61.28
N TYR A 100 3.31 3.72 61.64
CA TYR A 100 4.30 3.05 60.79
C TYR A 100 3.67 2.50 59.50
N TRP A 101 2.55 1.79 59.59
CA TRP A 101 1.83 1.30 58.42
C TRP A 101 1.30 2.43 57.54
N ALA A 102 0.81 3.51 58.14
CA ALA A 102 0.38 4.70 57.43
C ALA A 102 1.54 5.33 56.64
N THR A 103 2.73 5.39 57.23
CA THR A 103 3.93 5.91 56.57
C THR A 103 4.34 5.07 55.35
N ILE A 104 4.20 3.75 55.42
CA ILE A 104 4.52 2.83 54.32
C ILE A 104 3.44 2.85 53.22
N LEU A 105 2.17 2.92 53.62
CA LEU A 105 1.03 2.83 52.71
C LEU A 105 0.60 4.19 52.13
N ALA A 106 1.21 5.29 52.56
CA ALA A 106 0.91 6.64 52.08
C ALA A 106 0.95 6.79 50.54
N PRO A 107 1.94 6.23 49.79
CA PRO A 107 1.91 6.27 48.33
C PRO A 107 0.73 5.50 47.72
N VAL A 108 0.29 4.41 48.36
CA VAL A 108 -0.81 3.56 47.89
C VAL A 108 -2.17 4.25 48.10
N ALA A 109 -2.27 5.13 49.11
CA ALA A 109 -3.48 5.91 49.39
C ALA A 109 -3.88 6.82 48.21
N PHE A 110 -2.95 7.15 47.31
CA PHE A 110 -3.24 7.91 46.09
C PHE A 110 -4.20 7.17 45.14
N HIS A 111 -4.04 5.85 44.98
CA HIS A 111 -4.89 5.05 44.08
C HIS A 111 -6.09 4.44 44.78
N ASN A 112 -5.93 4.05 46.05
CA ASN A 112 -6.99 3.35 46.78
C ASN A 112 -7.03 3.76 48.27
N PRO A 113 -7.54 4.96 48.58
CA PRO A 113 -7.59 5.47 49.95
C PRO A 113 -8.49 4.62 50.85
N LYS A 114 -9.59 4.05 50.31
CA LYS A 114 -10.51 3.17 51.05
C LYS A 114 -9.81 1.92 51.56
N MET A 115 -9.04 1.24 50.70
CA MET A 115 -8.29 0.04 51.09
C MET A 115 -7.24 0.36 52.14
N VAL A 116 -6.49 1.46 51.98
CA VAL A 116 -5.47 1.87 52.95
C VAL A 116 -6.11 2.20 54.29
N TYR A 117 -7.20 2.96 54.30
CA TYR A 117 -7.93 3.30 55.53
C TYR A 117 -8.38 2.05 56.29
N LEU A 118 -9.06 1.11 55.60
CA LEU A 118 -9.53 -0.14 56.20
C LEU A 118 -8.38 -1.04 56.67
N LYS A 119 -7.24 -0.99 55.99
CA LYS A 119 -6.04 -1.74 56.38
C LYS A 119 -5.41 -1.20 57.67
N LEU A 120 -5.43 0.12 57.87
CA LEU A 120 -4.94 0.74 59.11
C LEU A 120 -5.82 0.44 60.33
N MET A 121 -7.09 0.10 60.09
CA MET A 121 -8.01 -0.33 61.15
C MET A 121 -7.77 -1.77 61.62
N GLU A 122 -7.00 -2.59 60.90
CA GLU A 122 -6.84 -4.03 61.23
C GLU A 122 -6.21 -4.28 62.60
N ASP A 123 -5.36 -3.37 63.09
CA ASP A 123 -4.70 -3.48 64.40
C ASP A 123 -5.61 -3.08 65.58
N TYR A 124 -6.83 -2.59 65.31
CA TYR A 124 -7.79 -2.09 66.31
C TYR A 124 -9.04 -2.96 66.48
N VAL A 125 -9.07 -4.16 65.89
CA VAL A 125 -10.26 -5.04 65.95
C VAL A 125 -10.57 -5.42 67.41
N THR A 126 -11.81 -5.21 67.83
CA THR A 126 -12.30 -5.66 69.15
C THR A 126 -12.67 -7.14 69.11
N GLU A 127 -12.21 -7.92 70.08
CA GLU A 127 -12.69 -9.29 70.29
C GLU A 127 -14.07 -9.24 70.93
N ASP A 128 -15.12 -9.16 70.11
CA ASP A 128 -16.46 -9.42 70.60
C ASP A 128 -16.58 -10.91 70.93
N ASN A 129 -16.99 -11.25 72.16
CA ASN A 129 -17.22 -12.62 72.65
C ASN A 129 -18.30 -13.42 71.89
N SER A 130 -18.81 -12.90 70.77
CA SER A 130 -19.65 -13.65 69.84
C SER A 130 -18.75 -14.10 68.68
N GLY A 131 -18.49 -15.41 68.58
CA GLY A 131 -17.57 -16.03 67.61
C GLY A 131 -17.94 -15.91 66.13
N GLY A 132 -18.27 -14.71 65.66
CA GLY A 132 -18.60 -14.36 64.28
C GLY A 132 -17.46 -13.57 63.62
N ARG A 133 -17.27 -13.83 62.32
CA ARG A 133 -16.20 -13.27 61.46
C ARG A 133 -16.31 -11.76 61.15
N ASN A 134 -17.03 -10.99 61.96
CA ASN A 134 -17.31 -9.59 61.68
C ASN A 134 -16.33 -8.71 62.46
N LYS A 135 -15.38 -8.10 61.73
CA LYS A 135 -14.46 -7.11 62.31
C LYS A 135 -15.27 -5.93 62.87
N SER A 136 -15.11 -5.65 64.16
CA SER A 136 -15.71 -4.51 64.86
C SER A 136 -14.62 -3.61 65.46
N TRP A 137 -14.93 -2.32 65.60
CA TRP A 137 -13.99 -1.31 66.12
C TRP A 137 -14.70 -0.32 67.02
N LEU A 138 -13.98 0.25 68.00
CA LEU A 138 -14.49 1.37 68.77
C LEU A 138 -14.46 2.66 67.94
N LEU A 139 -15.46 3.52 68.10
CA LEU A 139 -15.50 4.86 67.48
C LEU A 139 -14.24 5.68 67.81
N THR A 140 -13.69 5.53 69.00
CA THR A 140 -12.43 6.19 69.39
C THR A 140 -11.25 5.73 68.54
N ASP A 141 -11.20 4.46 68.14
CA ASP A 141 -10.11 3.91 67.33
C ASP A 141 -10.25 4.26 65.85
N VAL A 142 -11.49 4.32 65.33
CA VAL A 142 -11.78 4.85 63.99
C VAL A 142 -11.30 6.31 63.87
N MET A 143 -11.61 7.13 64.87
CA MET A 143 -11.18 8.53 64.90
C MET A 143 -9.66 8.67 65.06
N ARG A 144 -8.99 7.73 65.76
CA ARG A 144 -7.52 7.71 65.85
C ARG A 144 -6.87 7.44 64.50
N VAL A 145 -7.43 6.60 63.64
CA VAL A 145 -6.88 6.38 62.29
C VAL A 145 -7.00 7.64 61.42
N VAL A 146 -8.08 8.41 61.56
CA VAL A 146 -8.21 9.72 60.91
C VAL A 146 -7.13 10.70 61.38
N SER A 147 -6.86 10.75 62.69
CA SER A 147 -5.85 11.67 63.24
C SER A 147 -4.42 11.35 62.80
N ILE A 148 -4.13 10.11 62.41
CA ILE A 148 -2.83 9.71 61.84
C ILE A 148 -2.58 10.39 60.49
N ALA A 149 -3.61 10.58 59.68
CA ALA A 149 -3.48 11.23 58.38
C ALA A 149 -3.37 12.76 58.51
N ALA A 150 -4.12 13.39 59.42
CA ALA A 150 -4.19 14.84 59.57
C ALA A 150 -2.85 15.50 59.93
N THR A 151 -2.52 16.63 59.29
CA THR A 151 -1.32 17.42 59.58
C THR A 151 -1.55 18.49 60.64
N ASN A 152 -2.79 18.98 60.78
CA ASN A 152 -3.21 19.96 61.76
C ASN A 152 -4.59 19.62 62.37
N ASP A 153 -4.97 20.34 63.42
CA ASP A 153 -6.23 20.19 64.16
C ASP A 153 -7.46 20.48 63.28
N GLU A 154 -7.33 21.36 62.28
CA GLU A 154 -8.44 21.73 61.39
C GLU A 154 -8.75 20.62 60.39
N GLU A 155 -7.73 19.96 59.85
CA GLU A 155 -7.85 18.80 58.96
C GLU A 155 -8.42 17.58 59.68
N GLU A 156 -7.99 17.32 60.92
CA GLU A 156 -8.56 16.27 61.76
C GLU A 156 -10.02 16.57 62.08
N LYS A 157 -10.34 17.80 62.45
CA LYS A 157 -11.74 18.20 62.72
C LYS A 157 -12.59 18.10 61.46
N SER A 158 -12.14 18.61 60.32
CA SER A 158 -12.91 18.54 59.07
C SER A 158 -13.19 17.10 58.64
N THR A 159 -12.18 16.24 58.68
CA THR A 159 -12.33 14.84 58.22
C THR A 159 -13.02 13.97 59.27
N GLY A 160 -12.68 14.18 60.53
CA GLY A 160 -13.16 13.42 61.67
C GLY A 160 -14.59 13.79 62.08
N VAL A 161 -14.99 15.06 62.03
CA VAL A 161 -16.37 15.47 62.34
C VAL A 161 -17.32 14.89 61.30
N HIS A 162 -17.00 15.03 60.01
CA HIS A 162 -17.84 14.45 58.94
C HIS A 162 -17.96 12.94 59.03
N LEU A 163 -16.86 12.22 59.32
CA LEU A 163 -16.93 10.77 59.48
C LEU A 163 -17.72 10.38 60.75
N ARG A 164 -17.56 11.11 61.85
CA ARG A 164 -18.25 10.86 63.11
C ARG A 164 -19.75 11.08 62.99
N GLU A 165 -20.17 12.19 62.39
CA GLU A 165 -21.58 12.51 62.14
C GLU A 165 -22.24 11.40 61.31
N GLN A 166 -21.60 10.97 60.23
CA GLN A 166 -22.10 9.91 59.37
C GLN A 166 -22.19 8.54 60.06
N ILE A 167 -21.22 8.21 60.91
CA ILE A 167 -21.28 6.96 61.70
C ILE A 167 -22.40 7.04 62.75
N GLN A 168 -22.58 8.20 63.40
CA GLN A 168 -23.61 8.41 64.41
C GLN A 168 -25.03 8.43 63.82
N GLU A 169 -25.19 8.84 62.56
CA GLU A 169 -26.43 8.72 61.80
C GLU A 169 -26.78 7.25 61.49
N LEU A 170 -25.77 6.39 61.32
CA LEU A 170 -25.94 4.98 60.99
C LEU A 170 -26.03 4.06 62.21
N THR A 171 -25.49 4.45 63.37
CA THR A 171 -25.52 3.67 64.61
C THR A 171 -25.38 4.55 65.86
N THR A 172 -26.10 4.18 66.93
CA THR A 172 -25.95 4.77 68.27
C THR A 172 -24.92 4.01 69.12
N SER A 173 -24.42 2.87 68.64
CA SER A 173 -23.40 2.07 69.33
C SER A 173 -22.01 2.69 69.22
N SER A 174 -21.22 2.56 70.28
CA SER A 174 -19.78 2.89 70.27
C SER A 174 -18.95 1.87 69.48
N ILE A 175 -19.53 0.72 69.13
CA ILE A 175 -18.93 -0.37 68.36
C ILE A 175 -19.42 -0.28 66.90
N ILE A 176 -18.48 -0.22 65.96
CA ILE A 176 -18.69 -0.01 64.53
C ILE A 176 -18.30 -1.28 63.79
N THR A 177 -19.22 -1.84 63.01
CA THR A 177 -18.96 -3.01 62.16
C THR A 177 -18.41 -2.60 60.79
N MET A 178 -17.77 -3.54 60.09
CA MET A 178 -17.30 -3.36 58.71
C MET A 178 -18.36 -2.81 57.76
N ASP A 179 -19.60 -3.25 57.87
CA ASP A 179 -20.69 -2.81 56.99
C ASP A 179 -21.07 -1.34 57.26
N ILE A 180 -21.18 -0.95 58.53
CA ILE A 180 -21.45 0.44 58.94
C ILE A 180 -20.31 1.35 58.47
N MET A 181 -19.05 0.92 58.65
CA MET A 181 -17.88 1.69 58.23
C MET A 181 -17.82 1.85 56.71
N THR A 182 -18.11 0.78 55.97
CA THR A 182 -18.09 0.80 54.49
C THR A 182 -19.19 1.71 53.95
N ASN A 183 -20.39 1.66 54.54
CA ASN A 183 -21.51 2.54 54.21
C ASN A 183 -21.20 4.00 54.54
N ALA A 184 -20.62 4.30 55.72
CA ALA A 184 -20.24 5.66 56.09
C ALA A 184 -19.22 6.28 55.10
N LEU A 185 -18.25 5.49 54.64
CA LEU A 185 -17.25 5.93 53.65
C LEU A 185 -17.82 6.08 52.23
N GLU A 186 -18.90 5.37 51.90
CA GLU A 186 -19.58 5.47 50.60
C GLU A 186 -20.56 6.65 50.55
N ILE A 187 -21.25 6.94 51.66
CA ILE A 187 -22.18 8.07 51.76
C ILE A 187 -21.44 9.40 51.67
N ASN A 188 -20.24 9.51 52.27
CA ASN A 188 -19.43 10.71 52.20
C ASN A 188 -18.02 10.47 51.59
N PRO A 189 -17.88 10.50 50.25
CA PRO A 189 -16.61 10.29 49.58
C PRO A 189 -15.56 11.38 49.87
N ALA A 190 -15.97 12.55 50.42
CA ALA A 190 -15.04 13.61 50.79
C ALA A 190 -14.11 13.18 51.93
N VAL A 191 -14.54 12.27 52.81
CA VAL A 191 -13.69 11.71 53.88
C VAL A 191 -12.49 10.98 53.29
N LEU A 192 -12.71 10.15 52.26
CA LEU A 192 -11.64 9.41 51.57
C LEU A 192 -10.72 10.32 50.75
N GLN A 193 -11.29 11.37 50.15
CA GLN A 193 -10.51 12.37 49.41
C GLN A 193 -9.63 13.21 50.34
N ASN A 194 -10.15 13.62 51.49
CA ASN A 194 -9.39 14.37 52.51
C ASN A 194 -8.32 13.48 53.16
N PHE A 195 -8.65 12.22 53.46
CA PHE A 195 -7.68 11.24 53.94
C PHE A 195 -6.54 11.03 52.93
N ARG A 196 -6.86 10.94 51.63
CA ARG A 196 -5.87 10.83 50.54
C ARG A 196 -4.95 12.05 50.51
N THR A 197 -5.50 13.26 50.48
CA THR A 197 -4.70 14.49 50.37
C THR A 197 -3.78 14.68 51.58
N GLN A 198 -4.29 14.40 52.78
CA GLN A 198 -3.52 14.48 54.03
C GLN A 198 -2.37 13.47 54.08
N MET A 199 -2.60 12.23 53.66
CA MET A 199 -1.54 11.20 53.59
C MET A 199 -0.45 11.57 52.58
N ILE A 200 -0.82 12.15 51.43
CA ILE A 200 0.14 12.60 50.41
C ILE A 200 0.94 13.82 50.91
N ALA A 201 0.30 14.74 51.62
CA ALA A 201 0.96 15.93 52.17
C ALA A 201 2.12 15.59 53.12
N LYS A 202 2.07 14.41 53.77
CA LYS A 202 3.11 13.90 54.67
C LYS A 202 4.25 13.14 53.99
N LEU A 203 4.16 12.86 52.69
CA LEU A 203 5.26 12.29 51.91
C LEU A 203 6.38 13.33 51.71
N CYS A 204 7.63 12.88 51.57
CA CYS A 204 8.70 13.79 51.20
C CYS A 204 8.57 14.23 49.73
N GLU A 205 9.20 15.35 49.37
CA GLU A 205 9.10 15.92 48.02
C GLU A 205 9.53 14.92 46.92
N ASN A 206 10.59 14.17 47.16
CA ASN A 206 11.08 13.14 46.24
C ASN A 206 10.06 12.01 46.00
N GLU A 207 9.32 11.61 47.04
CA GLU A 207 8.29 10.57 46.93
C GLU A 207 7.05 11.08 46.20
N ARG A 208 6.66 12.34 46.44
CA ARG A 208 5.56 12.97 45.70
C ARG A 208 5.90 13.12 44.21
N LEU A 209 7.12 13.56 43.91
CA LEU A 209 7.62 13.65 42.52
C LEU A 209 7.68 12.27 41.86
N ALA A 210 8.17 11.24 42.56
CA ALA A 210 8.19 9.88 42.03
C ALA A 210 6.78 9.35 41.73
N LEU A 211 5.81 9.66 42.59
CA LEU A 211 4.41 9.26 42.41
C LEU A 211 3.76 10.00 41.22
N MET A 212 4.00 11.31 41.08
CA MET A 212 3.53 12.10 39.94
C MET A 212 4.12 11.60 38.61
N ASN A 213 5.43 11.34 38.57
CA ASN A 213 6.10 10.82 37.37
C ASN A 213 5.54 9.45 36.95
N GLY A 214 5.22 8.58 37.91
CA GLY A 214 4.59 7.29 37.62
C GLY A 214 3.22 7.42 36.95
N GLU A 215 2.44 8.43 37.33
CA GLU A 215 1.14 8.73 36.73
C GLU A 215 1.24 9.38 35.34
N GLU A 216 2.22 10.24 35.14
CA GLU A 216 2.53 10.80 33.83
C GLU A 216 2.94 9.70 32.85
N ASP A 217 3.80 8.76 33.27
CA ASP A 217 4.20 7.61 32.47
C ASP A 217 3.02 6.69 32.13
N ALA A 218 2.15 6.40 33.10
CA ALA A 218 0.93 5.61 32.89
C ALA A 218 -0.03 6.28 31.90
N SER A 219 -0.21 7.59 32.04
CA SER A 219 -1.08 8.41 31.18
C SER A 219 -0.53 8.50 29.75
N MET A 220 0.78 8.72 29.60
CA MET A 220 1.48 8.71 28.32
C MET A 220 1.39 7.35 27.63
N HIS A 221 1.52 6.26 28.39
CA HIS A 221 1.36 4.91 27.86
C HIS A 221 -0.07 4.67 27.33
N ALA A 222 -1.08 5.09 28.08
CA ALA A 222 -2.48 5.00 27.68
C ALA A 222 -2.78 5.83 26.41
N PHE A 223 -2.25 7.06 26.34
CA PHE A 223 -2.36 7.92 25.17
C PHE A 223 -1.72 7.29 23.92
N HIS A 224 -0.51 6.73 24.05
CA HIS A 224 0.15 6.03 22.95
C HIS A 224 -0.63 4.80 22.45
N LEU A 225 -1.29 4.07 23.34
CA LEU A 225 -2.14 2.93 22.96
C LEU A 225 -3.38 3.38 22.18
N GLN A 226 -4.04 4.46 22.59
CA GLN A 226 -5.18 5.03 21.88
C GLN A 226 -4.78 5.57 20.50
N LEU A 227 -3.68 6.33 20.42
CA LEU A 227 -3.18 6.89 19.16
C LEU A 227 -2.85 5.77 18.14
N ASN A 228 -2.21 4.70 18.60
CA ASN A 228 -1.92 3.52 17.76
C ASN A 228 -3.18 2.80 17.28
N LYS A 229 -4.25 2.78 18.07
CA LYS A 229 -5.53 2.19 17.69
C LYS A 229 -6.17 2.98 16.54
N ILE A 230 -6.23 4.31 16.66
CA ILE A 230 -6.78 5.22 15.63
C ILE A 230 -6.00 5.12 14.31
N ILE A 231 -4.67 5.11 14.38
CA ILE A 231 -3.81 5.00 13.18
C ILE A 231 -4.05 3.66 12.46
N ARG A 232 -4.15 2.54 13.19
CA ARG A 232 -4.44 1.23 12.60
C ARG A 232 -5.82 1.16 11.95
N GLU A 233 -6.80 1.82 12.53
CA GLU A 233 -8.17 1.87 12.01
C GLU A 233 -8.25 2.67 10.70
N ARG A 234 -7.60 3.84 10.64
CA ARG A 234 -7.44 4.61 9.39
C ARG A 234 -6.70 3.83 8.31
N GLN A 235 -5.62 3.14 8.66
CA GLN A 235 -4.88 2.30 7.72
C GLN A 235 -5.73 1.14 7.20
N ARG A 236 -6.48 0.45 8.07
CA ARG A 236 -7.43 -0.59 7.64
C ARG A 236 -8.44 -0.03 6.66
N ASN A 237 -9.14 1.05 7.00
CA ASN A 237 -10.15 1.67 6.13
C ASN A 237 -9.59 2.08 4.77
N PHE A 238 -8.37 2.61 4.72
CA PHE A 238 -7.67 2.92 3.48
C PHE A 238 -7.40 1.67 2.62
N PHE A 239 -6.89 0.57 3.22
CA PHE A 239 -6.66 -0.68 2.51
C PHE A 239 -7.97 -1.33 2.03
N THR A 240 -9.03 -1.33 2.85
CA THR A 240 -10.34 -1.86 2.45
C THR A 240 -10.89 -1.08 1.25
N THR A 241 -10.75 0.25 1.25
CA THR A 241 -11.20 1.12 0.15
C THR A 241 -10.46 0.82 -1.15
N ILE A 242 -9.13 0.60 -1.09
CA ILE A 242 -8.33 0.22 -2.26
C ILE A 242 -8.75 -1.14 -2.82
N ILE A 243 -8.97 -2.12 -1.95
CA ILE A 243 -9.40 -3.47 -2.37
C ILE A 243 -10.77 -3.42 -3.03
N LEU A 244 -11.72 -2.68 -2.44
CA LEU A 244 -13.05 -2.48 -3.01
C LEU A 244 -12.99 -1.79 -4.37
N ARG A 245 -12.18 -0.72 -4.53
CA ARG A 245 -11.99 -0.05 -5.83
C ARG A 245 -11.44 -1.00 -6.90
N LYS A 246 -10.49 -1.88 -6.55
CA LYS A 246 -9.96 -2.89 -7.48
C LYS A 246 -11.02 -3.94 -7.85
N ALA A 247 -11.80 -4.40 -6.88
CA ALA A 247 -12.89 -5.35 -7.11
C ALA A 247 -13.98 -4.74 -8.01
N PHE A 248 -14.38 -3.49 -7.78
CA PHE A 248 -15.33 -2.78 -8.65
C PHE A 248 -14.80 -2.55 -10.06
N ALA A 249 -13.52 -2.22 -10.22
CA ALA A 249 -12.90 -2.08 -11.53
C ALA A 249 -12.87 -3.40 -12.33
N ALA A 250 -12.54 -4.51 -11.65
CA ALA A 250 -12.58 -5.84 -12.24
C ALA A 250 -14.02 -6.23 -12.65
N TRP A 251 -15.00 -6.03 -11.77
CA TRP A 251 -16.41 -6.28 -12.07
C TRP A 251 -16.92 -5.46 -13.26
N ARG A 252 -16.52 -4.19 -13.36
CA ARG A 252 -16.88 -3.32 -14.49
C ARG A 252 -16.26 -3.78 -15.81
N MET A 253 -15.02 -4.29 -15.78
CA MET A 253 -14.41 -4.94 -16.94
C MET A 253 -15.18 -6.18 -17.35
N ASP A 254 -15.51 -7.07 -16.41
CA ASP A 254 -16.27 -8.29 -16.71
C ASP A 254 -17.65 -7.98 -17.31
N LEU A 255 -18.36 -6.99 -16.74
CA LEU A 255 -19.63 -6.52 -17.27
C LEU A 255 -19.48 -6.01 -18.72
N SER A 256 -18.43 -5.25 -19.00
CA SER A 256 -18.15 -4.73 -20.34
C SER A 256 -17.79 -5.83 -21.35
N LEU A 257 -17.07 -6.88 -20.91
CA LEU A 257 -16.76 -8.05 -21.74
C LEU A 257 -18.01 -8.87 -22.03
N VAL A 258 -18.89 -9.05 -21.04
CA VAL A 258 -20.18 -9.73 -21.22
C VAL A 258 -21.08 -8.96 -22.19
N VAL A 259 -21.20 -7.64 -22.06
CA VAL A 259 -21.98 -6.80 -22.99
C VAL A 259 -21.39 -6.85 -24.40
N ARG A 260 -20.06 -6.75 -24.55
CA ARG A 260 -19.39 -6.89 -25.84
C ARG A 260 -19.60 -8.28 -26.46
N SER A 261 -19.58 -9.34 -25.66
CA SER A 261 -19.84 -10.71 -26.14
C SER A 261 -21.28 -10.91 -26.61
N LYS A 262 -22.26 -10.33 -25.91
CA LYS A 262 -23.67 -10.31 -26.34
C LYS A 262 -23.83 -9.52 -27.64
N GLY A 263 -23.18 -8.36 -27.76
CA GLY A 263 -23.18 -7.57 -28.99
C GLY A 263 -22.53 -8.28 -30.18
N ARG A 264 -21.43 -9.01 -29.98
CA ARG A 264 -20.82 -9.85 -31.02
C ARG A 264 -21.75 -10.99 -31.45
N LYS A 265 -22.33 -11.73 -30.50
CA LYS A 265 -23.30 -12.80 -30.81
C LYS A 265 -24.52 -12.29 -31.56
N GLN A 266 -25.02 -11.09 -31.24
CA GLN A 266 -26.11 -10.45 -31.99
C GLN A 266 -25.70 -10.04 -33.41
N LYS A 267 -24.51 -9.47 -33.59
CA LYS A 267 -23.97 -9.13 -34.92
C LYS A 267 -23.72 -10.36 -35.78
N GLU A 268 -23.18 -11.43 -35.21
CA GLU A 268 -22.97 -12.71 -35.89
C GLU A 268 -24.30 -13.37 -36.27
N ALA A 269 -25.28 -13.37 -35.35
CA ALA A 269 -26.63 -13.87 -35.64
C ALA A 269 -27.33 -13.05 -36.73
N PHE A 270 -27.18 -11.72 -36.71
CA PHE A 270 -27.73 -10.85 -37.76
C PHE A 270 -27.04 -11.07 -39.12
N ALA A 271 -25.71 -11.19 -39.16
CA ALA A 271 -24.98 -11.48 -40.38
C ALA A 271 -25.35 -12.86 -40.94
N ALA A 272 -25.44 -13.89 -40.08
CA ALA A 272 -25.89 -15.22 -40.47
C ALA A 272 -27.33 -15.21 -41.00
N TRP A 273 -28.23 -14.44 -40.36
CA TRP A 273 -29.60 -14.25 -40.83
C TRP A 273 -29.65 -13.56 -42.21
N VAL A 274 -28.89 -12.48 -42.42
CA VAL A 274 -28.81 -11.78 -43.73
C VAL A 274 -28.29 -12.73 -44.83
N ILE A 275 -27.27 -13.54 -44.54
CA ILE A 275 -26.74 -14.53 -45.49
C ILE A 275 -27.79 -15.61 -45.80
N ALA A 276 -28.49 -16.12 -44.78
CA ALA A 276 -29.55 -17.10 -44.94
C ALA A 276 -30.72 -16.56 -45.77
N VAL A 277 -31.16 -15.32 -45.51
CA VAL A 277 -32.21 -14.64 -46.27
C VAL A 277 -31.80 -14.43 -47.72
N LYS A 278 -30.55 -14.00 -47.98
CA LYS A 278 -30.02 -13.87 -49.35
C LYS A 278 -29.98 -15.22 -50.07
N ARG A 279 -29.53 -16.29 -49.41
CA ARG A 279 -29.55 -17.66 -49.96
C ARG A 279 -30.97 -18.14 -50.27
N ILE A 280 -31.93 -17.90 -49.38
CA ILE A 280 -33.34 -18.27 -49.61
C ILE A 280 -33.92 -17.46 -50.78
N LYS A 281 -33.65 -16.15 -50.88
CA LYS A 281 -34.08 -15.32 -52.01
C LYS A 281 -33.48 -15.80 -53.33
N LEU A 282 -32.18 -16.10 -53.37
CA LEU A 282 -31.51 -16.65 -54.54
C LEU A 282 -32.07 -18.03 -54.92
N SER A 283 -32.26 -18.91 -53.94
CA SER A 283 -32.89 -20.22 -54.15
C SER A 283 -34.29 -20.08 -54.72
N ARG A 284 -35.10 -19.14 -54.21
CA ARG A 284 -36.44 -18.83 -54.73
C ARG A 284 -36.38 -18.31 -56.17
N LEU A 285 -35.42 -17.44 -56.48
CA LEU A 285 -35.18 -16.93 -57.83
C LEU A 285 -34.79 -18.05 -58.79
N PHE A 286 -33.90 -18.95 -58.40
CA PHE A 286 -33.52 -20.12 -59.22
C PHE A 286 -34.65 -21.13 -59.35
N THR A 287 -35.46 -21.37 -58.31
CA THR A 287 -36.67 -22.19 -58.44
C THR A 287 -37.71 -21.52 -59.33
N ASN A 288 -37.85 -20.19 -59.30
CA ASN A 288 -38.78 -19.48 -60.18
C ASN A 288 -38.30 -19.50 -61.63
N LEU A 289 -37.00 -19.30 -61.88
CA LEU A 289 -36.41 -19.39 -63.22
C LEU A 289 -36.51 -20.81 -63.78
N SER A 290 -36.23 -21.84 -62.97
CA SER A 290 -36.41 -23.24 -63.38
C SER A 290 -37.88 -23.61 -63.55
N HIS A 291 -38.78 -23.08 -62.71
CA HIS A 291 -40.23 -23.28 -62.85
C HIS A 291 -40.78 -22.57 -64.09
N VAL A 292 -40.33 -21.35 -64.41
CA VAL A 292 -40.70 -20.64 -65.65
C VAL A 292 -40.15 -21.38 -66.88
N GLY A 293 -38.89 -21.84 -66.83
CA GLY A 293 -38.32 -22.66 -67.90
C GLY A 293 -39.06 -24.00 -68.07
N TYR A 294 -39.42 -24.65 -66.96
CA TYR A 294 -40.20 -25.87 -66.96
C TYR A 294 -41.62 -25.65 -67.47
N CYS A 295 -42.33 -24.61 -67.02
CA CYS A 295 -43.66 -24.21 -67.49
C CYS A 295 -43.63 -23.88 -68.97
N ALA A 296 -42.69 -23.07 -69.46
CA ALA A 296 -42.54 -22.79 -70.88
C ALA A 296 -42.26 -24.06 -71.69
N SER A 297 -41.48 -25.00 -71.16
CA SER A 297 -41.25 -26.30 -71.80
C SER A 297 -42.51 -27.17 -71.81
N GLN A 298 -43.28 -27.16 -70.72
CA GLN A 298 -44.52 -27.91 -70.56
C GLN A 298 -45.62 -27.33 -71.43
N GLU A 299 -45.75 -26.01 -71.52
CA GLU A 299 -46.65 -25.30 -72.44
C GLU A 299 -46.30 -25.61 -73.89
N ARG A 300 -45.01 -25.52 -74.29
CA ARG A 300 -44.58 -25.93 -75.64
C ARG A 300 -44.89 -27.40 -75.91
N ARG A 301 -44.69 -28.28 -74.93
CA ARG A 301 -44.94 -29.73 -75.06
C ARG A 301 -46.45 -30.03 -75.08
N ALA A 302 -47.24 -29.30 -74.30
CA ALA A 302 -48.71 -29.38 -74.27
C ALA A 302 -49.29 -28.85 -75.58
N LEU A 303 -48.83 -27.70 -76.08
CA LEU A 303 -49.20 -27.14 -77.39
C LEU A 303 -48.87 -28.12 -78.52
N ARG A 304 -47.66 -28.70 -78.55
CA ARG A 304 -47.30 -29.74 -79.53
C ARG A 304 -48.21 -30.97 -79.43
N LYS A 305 -48.54 -31.41 -78.21
CA LYS A 305 -49.49 -32.51 -77.98
C LYS A 305 -50.91 -32.14 -78.42
N LEU A 306 -51.36 -30.91 -78.19
CA LEU A 306 -52.66 -30.38 -78.60
C LEU A 306 -52.76 -30.27 -80.12
N ILE A 307 -51.73 -29.74 -80.78
CA ILE A 307 -51.61 -29.71 -82.25
C ILE A 307 -51.67 -31.13 -82.81
N LYS A 308 -50.93 -32.07 -82.22
CA LYS A 308 -50.97 -33.48 -82.62
C LYS A 308 -52.35 -34.11 -82.37
N HIS A 309 -53.00 -33.77 -81.26
CA HIS A 309 -54.36 -34.22 -80.93
C HIS A 309 -55.38 -33.65 -81.93
N MET A 310 -55.34 -32.35 -82.23
CA MET A 310 -56.19 -31.72 -83.25
C MET A 310 -55.98 -32.34 -84.64
N ARG A 311 -54.74 -32.66 -85.02
CA ARG A 311 -54.45 -33.37 -86.28
C ARG A 311 -55.05 -34.78 -86.28
N ILE A 312 -54.93 -35.52 -85.19
CA ILE A 312 -55.55 -36.86 -85.05
C ILE A 312 -57.08 -36.75 -85.07
N MET A 313 -57.67 -35.79 -84.36
CA MET A 313 -59.13 -35.57 -84.36
C MET A 313 -59.63 -35.14 -85.73
N LYS A 314 -58.89 -34.30 -86.47
CA LYS A 314 -59.21 -33.99 -87.87
C LYS A 314 -59.15 -35.23 -88.76
N LYS A 315 -58.17 -36.11 -88.55
CA LYS A 315 -58.08 -37.39 -89.29
C LYS A 315 -59.24 -38.32 -88.95
N ILE A 316 -59.54 -38.51 -87.67
CA ILE A 316 -60.69 -39.30 -87.20
C ILE A 316 -61.98 -38.71 -87.77
N LYS A 317 -62.19 -37.39 -87.71
CA LYS A 317 -63.39 -36.74 -88.26
C LYS A 317 -63.53 -36.96 -89.77
N ARG A 318 -62.43 -36.89 -90.54
CA ARG A 318 -62.43 -37.22 -91.98
C ARG A 318 -62.77 -38.70 -92.23
N CYS A 319 -62.22 -39.59 -91.43
CA CYS A 319 -62.50 -41.03 -91.52
C CYS A 319 -63.96 -41.36 -91.13
N CYS A 320 -64.56 -40.60 -90.20
CA CYS A 320 -65.97 -40.75 -89.82
C CYS A 320 -66.95 -40.13 -90.83
N THR A 321 -66.48 -39.38 -91.82
CA THR A 321 -67.29 -38.80 -92.91
C THR A 321 -66.92 -39.41 -94.27
N SER A 322 -66.15 -40.49 -94.29
CA SER A 322 -65.72 -41.21 -95.48
C SER A 322 -66.48 -42.54 -95.52
N ASP A 323 -67.12 -42.85 -96.64
CA ASP A 323 -67.82 -44.13 -96.84
C ASP A 323 -66.86 -45.26 -97.27
N ASP A 324 -65.56 -44.95 -97.35
CA ASP A 324 -64.54 -45.87 -97.80
C ASP A 324 -63.99 -46.72 -96.62
N GLU A 325 -64.17 -48.04 -96.70
CA GLU A 325 -64.02 -48.97 -95.58
C GLU A 325 -62.60 -48.98 -94.96
N LYS A 326 -61.58 -48.71 -95.79
CA LYS A 326 -60.18 -48.57 -95.36
C LYS A 326 -59.96 -47.39 -94.41
N ASP A 327 -60.64 -46.26 -94.65
CA ASP A 327 -60.50 -45.06 -93.82
C ASP A 327 -61.20 -45.23 -92.47
N ILE A 328 -62.35 -45.90 -92.44
CA ILE A 328 -63.08 -46.23 -91.20
C ILE A 328 -62.20 -47.11 -90.29
N CYS A 329 -61.54 -48.13 -90.86
CA CYS A 329 -60.61 -49.00 -90.12
C CYS A 329 -59.41 -48.23 -89.56
N ALA A 330 -58.84 -47.28 -90.31
CA ALA A 330 -57.77 -46.40 -89.83
C ALA A 330 -58.25 -45.47 -88.70
N GLY A 331 -59.49 -44.96 -88.80
CA GLY A 331 -60.17 -44.19 -87.76
C GLY A 331 -60.30 -44.96 -86.44
N MET A 332 -60.73 -46.22 -86.48
CA MET A 332 -60.79 -47.11 -85.31
C MET A 332 -59.40 -47.34 -84.69
N GLY A 333 -58.36 -47.52 -85.51
CA GLY A 333 -56.98 -47.65 -85.04
C GLY A 333 -56.51 -46.42 -84.24
N HIS A 334 -56.83 -45.22 -84.72
CA HIS A 334 -56.53 -43.98 -84.00
C HIS A 334 -57.31 -43.83 -82.67
N LEU A 335 -58.58 -44.27 -82.64
CA LEU A 335 -59.41 -44.26 -81.45
C LEU A 335 -58.88 -45.22 -80.36
N ARG A 336 -58.41 -46.40 -80.76
CA ARG A 336 -57.80 -47.41 -79.87
C ARG A 336 -56.52 -46.88 -79.22
N ILE A 337 -55.67 -46.20 -79.98
CA ILE A 337 -54.45 -45.54 -79.47
C ILE A 337 -54.80 -44.42 -78.48
N TRP A 338 -55.90 -43.68 -78.73
CA TRP A 338 -56.36 -42.64 -77.82
C TRP A 338 -56.84 -43.22 -76.48
N MET A 339 -57.64 -44.29 -76.50
CA MET A 339 -58.07 -44.99 -75.29
C MET A 339 -56.88 -45.52 -74.46
N LYS A 340 -55.86 -46.10 -75.11
CA LYS A 340 -54.64 -46.59 -74.44
C LYS A 340 -53.88 -45.46 -73.75
N LYS A 341 -53.85 -44.26 -74.31
CA LYS A 341 -53.22 -43.08 -73.68
C LYS A 341 -54.01 -42.57 -72.46
N LEU A 342 -55.32 -42.76 -72.45
CA LEU A 342 -56.17 -42.38 -71.32
C LEU A 342 -55.90 -43.25 -70.08
N SER A 343 -55.67 -44.56 -70.27
CA SER A 343 -55.37 -45.46 -69.15
C SER A 343 -54.01 -45.15 -68.50
N VAL A 344 -52.98 -44.84 -69.30
CA VAL A 344 -51.66 -44.43 -68.80
C VAL A 344 -51.72 -43.16 -67.95
N ARG A 345 -52.58 -42.19 -68.33
CA ARG A 345 -52.80 -40.97 -67.53
C ARG A 345 -53.39 -41.28 -66.15
N ARG A 346 -54.36 -42.22 -66.08
CA ARG A 346 -54.94 -42.66 -64.80
C ARG A 346 -53.91 -43.37 -63.92
N ALA A 347 -53.05 -44.21 -64.51
CA ALA A 347 -51.96 -44.87 -63.79
C ALA A 347 -50.96 -43.87 -63.18
N PHE A 348 -50.60 -42.82 -63.92
CA PHE A 348 -49.70 -41.78 -63.43
C PHE A 348 -50.28 -40.99 -62.23
N SER A 349 -51.58 -40.69 -62.25
CA SER A 349 -52.26 -40.08 -61.08
C SER A 349 -52.19 -40.98 -59.85
N LYS A 350 -52.33 -42.29 -60.02
CA LYS A 350 -52.26 -43.27 -58.91
C LYS A 350 -50.84 -43.34 -58.32
N TRP A 351 -49.81 -43.28 -59.16
CA TRP A 351 -48.41 -43.23 -58.73
C TRP A 351 -48.07 -41.95 -57.93
N MET A 352 -48.56 -40.78 -58.37
CA MET A 352 -48.39 -39.51 -57.64
C MET A 352 -48.95 -39.57 -56.20
N SER A 353 -50.10 -40.23 -56.01
CA SER A 353 -50.70 -40.42 -54.69
C SER A 353 -49.83 -41.29 -53.76
N LEU A 354 -49.27 -42.39 -54.29
CA LEU A 354 -48.35 -43.25 -53.55
C LEU A 354 -47.05 -42.53 -53.15
N HIS A 355 -46.51 -41.69 -54.03
CA HIS A 355 -45.30 -40.94 -53.73
C HIS A 355 -45.49 -39.97 -52.55
N GLN A 356 -46.63 -39.28 -52.48
CA GLN A 356 -47.01 -38.42 -51.36
C GLN A 356 -47.14 -39.18 -50.02
N GLN A 357 -47.60 -40.43 -50.04
CA GLN A 357 -47.64 -41.26 -48.84
C GLN A 357 -46.23 -41.65 -48.35
N SER A 358 -45.29 -41.95 -49.25
CA SER A 358 -43.91 -42.27 -48.86
C SER A 358 -43.21 -41.11 -48.15
N ILE A 359 -43.46 -39.86 -48.59
CA ILE A 359 -42.90 -38.66 -47.97
C ILE A 359 -43.41 -38.50 -46.52
N ARG A 360 -44.66 -38.87 -46.24
CA ARG A 360 -45.22 -38.81 -44.88
C ARG A 360 -44.58 -39.84 -43.94
N LEU A 361 -44.24 -41.02 -44.44
CA LEU A 361 -43.54 -42.07 -43.67
C LEU A 361 -42.12 -41.64 -43.27
N ASP A 362 -41.38 -41.03 -44.20
CA ASP A 362 -40.03 -40.50 -43.94
C ASP A 362 -40.00 -39.46 -42.81
N VAL A 363 -41.04 -38.62 -42.73
CA VAL A 363 -41.18 -37.62 -41.66
C VAL A 363 -41.43 -38.29 -40.31
N ALA A 364 -42.24 -39.35 -40.26
CA ALA A 364 -42.52 -40.09 -39.03
C ALA A 364 -41.26 -40.80 -38.50
N GLN A 365 -40.44 -41.38 -39.39
CA GLN A 365 -39.21 -42.08 -39.01
C GLN A 365 -38.16 -41.13 -38.38
N LYS A 366 -38.02 -39.92 -38.93
CA LYS A 366 -37.12 -38.87 -38.37
C LYS A 366 -37.54 -38.42 -36.97
N TRP A 367 -38.84 -38.36 -36.70
CA TRP A 367 -39.34 -38.01 -35.37
C TRP A 367 -38.99 -39.09 -34.32
N HIS A 368 -39.08 -40.38 -34.69
CA HIS A 368 -38.75 -41.49 -33.81
C HIS A 368 -37.26 -41.51 -33.41
N ILE A 369 -36.35 -41.27 -34.36
CA ILE A 369 -34.89 -41.21 -34.10
C ILE A 369 -34.55 -40.14 -33.06
N ASN A 370 -35.19 -38.97 -33.14
CA ASN A 370 -34.97 -37.87 -32.19
C ASN A 370 -35.42 -38.22 -30.76
N GLN A 371 -36.47 -39.05 -30.60
CA GLN A 371 -36.92 -39.48 -29.27
C GLN A 371 -35.94 -40.46 -28.62
N VAL A 372 -35.34 -41.36 -29.41
CA VAL A 372 -34.35 -42.33 -28.93
C VAL A 372 -33.09 -41.62 -28.42
N GLN A 373 -32.56 -40.64 -29.18
CA GLN A 373 -31.38 -39.87 -28.77
C GLN A 373 -31.57 -39.15 -27.42
N ARG A 374 -32.77 -38.60 -27.16
CA ARG A 374 -33.09 -37.95 -25.88
C ARG A 374 -33.09 -38.92 -24.69
N ARG A 375 -33.49 -40.18 -24.90
CA ARG A 375 -33.45 -41.20 -23.82
C ARG A 375 -32.01 -41.60 -23.47
N VAL A 376 -31.17 -41.83 -24.48
CA VAL A 376 -29.76 -42.22 -24.28
C VAL A 376 -28.99 -41.17 -23.48
N PHE A 377 -29.19 -39.89 -23.80
CA PHE A 377 -28.54 -38.79 -23.08
C PHE A 377 -28.92 -38.74 -21.58
N ARG A 378 -30.19 -38.97 -21.25
CA ARG A 378 -30.64 -39.01 -19.84
C ARG A 378 -29.98 -40.13 -19.05
N HIS A 379 -29.80 -41.29 -19.67
CA HIS A 379 -29.18 -42.45 -19.03
C HIS A 379 -27.69 -42.21 -18.74
N PHE A 380 -26.94 -41.68 -19.71
CA PHE A 380 -25.53 -41.33 -19.53
C PHE A 380 -25.29 -40.34 -18.38
N ASN A 381 -26.15 -39.32 -18.26
CA ASN A 381 -26.03 -38.31 -17.20
C ASN A 381 -26.25 -38.90 -15.80
N ALA A 382 -27.15 -39.88 -15.66
CA ALA A 382 -27.40 -40.55 -14.39
C ALA A 382 -26.21 -41.39 -13.91
N THR A 383 -25.55 -42.11 -14.84
CA THR A 383 -24.38 -42.93 -14.54
C THR A 383 -23.19 -42.10 -14.09
N ALA A 384 -22.91 -40.99 -14.79
CA ALA A 384 -21.80 -40.10 -14.45
C ALA A 384 -21.92 -39.49 -13.03
N MET A 385 -23.13 -39.14 -12.61
CA MET A 385 -23.37 -38.55 -11.28
C MET A 385 -23.24 -39.58 -10.14
N SER A 386 -23.57 -40.85 -10.40
CA SER A 386 -23.40 -41.95 -9.43
C SER A 386 -21.92 -42.21 -9.13
N GLU A 387 -21.06 -42.19 -10.15
CA GLU A 387 -19.62 -42.43 -9.99
C GLU A 387 -18.94 -41.35 -9.14
N ILE A 388 -19.35 -40.09 -9.29
CA ILE A 388 -18.84 -38.97 -8.47
C ILE A 388 -19.19 -39.15 -6.99
N ALA A 389 -20.36 -39.69 -6.66
CA ALA A 389 -20.77 -39.95 -5.29
C ALA A 389 -19.91 -41.05 -4.64
N SER A 390 -19.59 -42.12 -5.37
CA SER A 390 -18.78 -43.24 -4.87
C SER A 390 -17.35 -42.82 -4.46
N ARG A 391 -16.71 -41.95 -5.24
CA ARG A 391 -15.34 -41.46 -4.96
C ARG A 391 -15.26 -40.62 -3.68
N ARG A 392 -16.32 -39.90 -3.32
CA ARG A 392 -16.39 -39.11 -2.08
C ARG A 392 -16.46 -39.99 -0.83
N ALA A 393 -17.14 -41.13 -0.90
CA ALA A 393 -17.26 -42.05 0.23
C ALA A 393 -15.90 -42.70 0.59
N SER A 394 -15.10 -43.10 -0.41
CA SER A 394 -13.79 -43.76 -0.15
C SER A 394 -12.78 -42.86 0.58
N MET A 395 -12.82 -41.54 0.31
CA MET A 395 -11.94 -40.55 0.95
C MET A 395 -12.24 -40.35 2.45
N ILE A 396 -13.46 -40.64 2.89
CA ILE A 396 -13.86 -40.50 4.29
C ILE A 396 -13.34 -41.69 5.11
N GLN A 397 -13.33 -42.89 4.53
CA GLN A 397 -12.88 -44.11 5.21
C GLN A 397 -11.38 -44.07 5.53
N GLN A 398 -10.53 -43.60 4.60
CA GLN A 398 -9.08 -43.47 4.83
C GLN A 398 -8.71 -42.54 5.99
N LYS A 399 -9.56 -41.57 6.35
CA LYS A 399 -9.30 -40.67 7.49
C LYS A 399 -9.53 -41.31 8.85
N ILE A 400 -10.29 -42.40 8.91
CA ILE A 400 -10.63 -43.09 10.16
C ILE A 400 -9.48 -44.02 10.57
N ASP A 401 -8.88 -44.72 9.60
CA ASP A 401 -7.81 -45.70 9.86
C ASP A 401 -6.51 -45.06 10.40
N PHE A 402 -6.19 -43.83 9.99
CA PHE A 402 -5.03 -43.09 10.50
C PHE A 402 -5.13 -42.69 11.99
N LYS A 403 -6.32 -42.71 12.59
CA LYS A 403 -6.52 -42.34 14.00
C LYS A 403 -6.17 -43.48 14.96
N HIS A 404 -6.24 -44.74 14.54
CA HIS A 404 -6.04 -45.90 15.41
C HIS A 404 -4.58 -46.29 15.65
N ILE A 405 -3.63 -45.81 14.83
CA ILE A 405 -2.22 -46.22 14.89
C ILE A 405 -1.43 -45.47 15.98
N ASN A 406 -1.94 -44.35 16.52
CA ASN A 406 -1.21 -43.52 17.48
C ASN A 406 -1.37 -43.92 18.96
N ASP A 407 -2.25 -44.86 19.31
CA ASP A 407 -2.57 -45.18 20.71
C ASP A 407 -1.77 -46.36 21.30
N HIS A 408 -0.85 -46.99 20.56
CA HIS A 408 -0.06 -48.14 21.04
C HIS A 408 1.45 -47.98 20.84
N MET A 409 2.16 -47.47 21.86
CA MET A 409 3.62 -47.62 22.00
C MET A 409 4.00 -47.80 23.49
N PRO A 410 4.54 -48.96 23.90
CA PRO A 410 4.95 -49.21 25.29
C PRO A 410 6.40 -48.79 25.58
N THR A 411 6.64 -48.33 26.81
CA THR A 411 7.94 -47.94 27.37
C THR A 411 8.61 -49.10 28.10
N SER A 412 9.75 -49.59 27.60
CA SER A 412 10.58 -50.58 28.29
C SER A 412 11.72 -49.91 29.08
N LYS A 413 11.80 -50.20 30.38
CA LYS A 413 12.94 -49.94 31.25
C LYS A 413 13.80 -51.20 31.37
N THR A 414 15.11 -51.04 31.41
CA THR A 414 16.03 -52.06 31.93
C THR A 414 17.17 -51.41 32.73
N SER A 415 17.33 -51.90 33.95
CA SER A 415 18.52 -51.87 34.81
C SER A 415 19.58 -52.86 34.21
N THR A 416 20.85 -52.98 34.59
CA THR A 416 21.57 -52.85 35.88
C THR A 416 23.09 -52.90 35.59
N SER A 417 23.89 -52.23 36.42
CA SER A 417 25.23 -52.59 36.96
C SER A 417 26.28 -53.35 36.11
N GLY A 418 27.48 -52.75 35.98
CA GLY A 418 28.73 -53.48 35.69
C GLY A 418 29.66 -52.88 34.62
N TYR A 419 30.05 -51.59 34.71
CA TYR A 419 30.87 -50.95 33.65
C TYR A 419 31.59 -49.70 34.21
N SER A 420 32.72 -49.83 34.93
CA SER A 420 33.54 -48.64 35.29
C SER A 420 34.79 -48.49 34.43
N ASP A 421 35.50 -49.58 34.14
CA ASP A 421 36.84 -49.46 33.52
C ASP A 421 36.82 -49.52 31.98
N PHE A 422 35.81 -50.15 31.39
CA PHE A 422 35.57 -50.10 29.94
C PHE A 422 34.96 -48.76 29.50
N GLN A 423 34.29 -48.03 30.40
CA GLN A 423 33.69 -46.74 30.08
C GLN A 423 34.73 -45.65 29.84
N HIS A 424 35.89 -45.67 30.48
CA HIS A 424 36.87 -44.59 30.36
C HIS A 424 37.63 -44.58 29.01
N THR A 425 37.92 -45.76 28.45
CA THR A 425 38.51 -45.91 27.11
C THR A 425 37.47 -45.68 26.01
N GLU A 426 36.26 -46.20 26.17
CA GLU A 426 35.15 -45.98 25.23
C GLU A 426 34.67 -44.51 25.24
N LEU A 427 34.69 -43.82 26.39
CA LEU A 427 34.40 -42.38 26.50
C LEU A 427 35.48 -41.53 25.84
N ARG A 428 36.76 -41.92 25.89
CA ARG A 428 37.84 -41.22 25.15
C ARG A 428 37.70 -41.42 23.64
N ALA A 429 37.47 -42.65 23.18
CA ALA A 429 37.21 -42.93 21.77
C ALA A 429 35.94 -42.22 21.25
N LYS A 430 34.86 -42.18 22.05
CA LYS A 430 33.66 -41.39 21.75
C LYS A 430 33.95 -39.89 21.73
N LYS A 431 34.77 -39.36 22.65
CA LYS A 431 35.19 -37.94 22.64
C LYS A 431 36.02 -37.59 21.41
N GLU A 432 36.93 -38.47 20.99
CA GLU A 432 37.75 -38.28 19.78
C GLU A 432 36.87 -38.35 18.51
N GLN A 433 35.92 -39.30 18.45
CA GLN A 433 34.92 -39.36 17.37
C GLN A 433 34.01 -38.12 17.33
N ILE A 434 33.57 -37.63 18.50
CA ILE A 434 32.80 -36.38 18.58
C ILE A 434 33.64 -35.20 18.08
N ARG A 435 34.93 -35.13 18.42
CA ARG A 435 35.83 -34.07 17.92
C ARG A 435 35.99 -34.13 16.41
N LEU A 436 36.27 -35.31 15.85
CA LEU A 436 36.38 -35.51 14.40
C LEU A 436 35.08 -35.21 13.67
N TYR A 437 33.94 -35.59 14.25
CA TYR A 437 32.62 -35.26 13.72
C TYR A 437 32.34 -33.76 13.78
N ASP A 438 32.71 -33.08 14.85
CA ASP A 438 32.58 -31.63 14.99
C ASP A 438 33.52 -30.88 14.02
N GLU A 439 34.74 -31.36 13.80
CA GLU A 439 35.68 -30.83 12.80
C GLU A 439 35.13 -31.01 11.37
N ALA A 440 34.61 -32.19 11.03
CA ALA A 440 33.95 -32.45 9.75
C ALA A 440 32.72 -31.54 9.55
N ARG A 441 31.92 -31.35 10.60
CA ARG A 441 30.77 -30.45 10.60
C ARG A 441 31.17 -28.99 10.45
N GLN A 442 32.29 -28.56 11.04
CA GLN A 442 32.84 -27.23 10.84
C GLN A 442 33.35 -27.02 9.41
N ARG A 443 34.02 -28.01 8.82
CA ARG A 443 34.45 -27.98 7.41
C ARG A 443 33.25 -27.87 6.48
N GLN A 444 32.21 -28.69 6.70
CA GLN A 444 30.96 -28.61 5.94
C GLN A 444 30.27 -27.24 6.08
N LYS A 445 30.25 -26.65 7.29
CA LYS A 445 29.74 -25.29 7.50
C LYS A 445 30.56 -24.22 6.76
N LYS A 446 31.88 -24.36 6.70
CA LYS A 446 32.75 -23.43 5.95
C LYS A 446 32.49 -23.53 4.44
N LEU A 447 32.38 -24.74 3.92
CA LEU A 447 32.06 -25.02 2.52
C LEU A 447 30.67 -24.48 2.15
N GLN A 448 29.65 -24.73 2.99
CA GLN A 448 28.32 -24.20 2.79
C GLN A 448 28.31 -22.66 2.81
N LYS A 449 29.05 -22.02 3.72
CA LYS A 449 29.18 -20.56 3.75
C LYS A 449 29.80 -20.02 2.46
N ALA A 450 30.82 -20.68 1.91
CA ALA A 450 31.47 -20.28 0.66
C ALA A 450 30.51 -20.41 -0.55
N ILE A 451 29.74 -21.50 -0.60
CA ILE A 451 28.69 -21.69 -1.61
C ILE A 451 27.61 -20.60 -1.47
N ASP A 452 27.13 -20.34 -0.24
CA ASP A 452 26.13 -19.31 0.03
C ASP A 452 26.62 -17.91 -0.36
N THR A 453 27.91 -17.59 -0.15
CA THR A 453 28.49 -16.30 -0.58
C THR A 453 28.55 -16.16 -2.09
N ASN A 454 28.92 -17.23 -2.82
CA ASN A 454 28.94 -17.21 -4.28
C ASN A 454 27.52 -17.03 -4.86
N ILE A 455 26.54 -17.77 -4.33
CA ILE A 455 25.13 -17.63 -4.72
C ILE A 455 24.65 -16.19 -4.47
N LEU A 456 25.04 -15.58 -3.34
CA LEU A 456 24.67 -14.19 -3.04
C LEU A 456 25.29 -13.20 -4.03
N GLN A 457 26.53 -13.40 -4.46
CA GLN A 457 27.19 -12.57 -5.47
C GLN A 457 26.51 -12.70 -6.83
N GLU A 458 26.23 -13.93 -7.28
CA GLU A 458 25.50 -14.18 -8.53
C GLU A 458 24.11 -13.53 -8.51
N GLN A 459 23.38 -13.64 -7.41
CA GLN A 459 22.08 -13.00 -7.26
C GLN A 459 22.16 -11.47 -7.28
N GLN A 460 23.24 -10.89 -6.75
CA GLN A 460 23.49 -9.44 -6.83
C GLN A 460 23.75 -9.01 -8.27
N GLU A 461 24.56 -9.76 -9.01
CA GLU A 461 24.92 -9.42 -10.38
C GLU A 461 23.72 -9.57 -11.33
N GLN A 462 22.98 -10.70 -11.23
CA GLN A 462 21.72 -10.88 -11.95
C GLN A 462 20.69 -9.79 -11.61
N ARG A 463 20.71 -9.25 -10.38
CA ARG A 463 19.85 -8.13 -10.00
C ARG A 463 20.31 -6.83 -10.67
N LYS A 464 21.61 -6.54 -10.70
CA LYS A 464 22.15 -5.36 -11.40
C LYS A 464 21.78 -5.39 -12.88
N GLN A 465 21.99 -6.54 -13.54
CA GLN A 465 21.64 -6.73 -14.95
C GLN A 465 20.15 -6.51 -15.20
N ARG A 466 19.26 -7.11 -14.38
CA ARG A 466 17.82 -6.89 -14.52
C ARG A 466 17.41 -5.43 -14.32
N VAL A 467 18.03 -4.72 -13.37
CA VAL A 467 17.74 -3.30 -13.15
C VAL A 467 18.23 -2.46 -14.33
N ALA A 468 19.40 -2.77 -14.90
CA ALA A 468 19.90 -2.09 -16.09
C ALA A 468 19.01 -2.35 -17.32
N ALA A 469 18.56 -3.60 -17.52
CA ALA A 469 17.63 -3.98 -18.59
C ALA A 469 16.26 -3.29 -18.45
N LEU A 470 15.73 -3.18 -17.24
CA LEU A 470 14.47 -2.45 -17.00
C LEU A 470 14.64 -0.95 -17.27
N ARG A 471 15.76 -0.34 -16.88
CA ARG A 471 16.04 1.08 -17.15
C ARG A 471 16.13 1.38 -18.64
N THR A 472 16.85 0.55 -19.39
CA THR A 472 16.97 0.68 -20.85
C THR A 472 15.61 0.49 -21.52
N GLN A 473 14.85 -0.53 -21.14
CA GLN A 473 13.48 -0.75 -21.64
C GLN A 473 12.55 0.44 -21.37
N HIS A 474 12.58 1.02 -20.17
CA HIS A 474 11.76 2.19 -19.84
C HIS A 474 12.16 3.43 -20.65
N GLU A 475 13.47 3.64 -20.84
CA GLU A 475 13.98 4.75 -21.65
C GLU A 475 13.60 4.58 -23.14
N GLU A 476 13.70 3.37 -23.70
CA GLU A 476 13.29 3.07 -25.07
C GLU A 476 11.77 3.26 -25.28
N GLN A 477 10.96 2.81 -24.32
CA GLN A 477 9.51 3.04 -24.33
C GLN A 477 9.18 4.53 -24.26
N PHE A 478 9.89 5.29 -23.42
CA PHE A 478 9.72 6.73 -23.34
C PHE A 478 10.11 7.41 -24.66
N GLN A 479 11.28 7.09 -25.21
CA GLN A 479 11.77 7.66 -26.46
C GLN A 479 10.84 7.37 -27.65
N SER A 480 10.38 6.13 -27.79
CA SER A 480 9.44 5.74 -28.86
C SER A 480 8.09 6.44 -28.74
N ALA A 481 7.50 6.50 -27.54
CA ALA A 481 6.22 7.16 -27.30
C ALA A 481 6.30 8.68 -27.60
N TRP A 482 7.40 9.32 -27.20
CA TRP A 482 7.61 10.74 -27.46
C TRP A 482 7.98 11.03 -28.91
N ALA A 483 8.73 10.16 -29.59
CA ALA A 483 8.97 10.28 -31.03
C ALA A 483 7.66 10.25 -31.83
N ALA A 484 6.72 9.33 -31.49
CA ALA A 484 5.39 9.30 -32.10
C ALA A 484 4.60 10.59 -31.80
N LYS A 485 4.64 11.06 -30.55
CA LYS A 485 3.98 12.31 -30.14
C LYS A 485 4.55 13.54 -30.87
N LYS A 486 5.86 13.59 -31.14
CA LYS A 486 6.50 14.66 -31.91
C LYS A 486 5.86 14.76 -33.29
N VAL A 487 5.84 13.64 -34.01
CA VAL A 487 5.26 13.54 -35.36
C VAL A 487 3.79 13.94 -35.35
N GLU A 488 3.02 13.47 -34.36
CA GLU A 488 1.61 13.85 -34.19
C GLU A 488 1.44 15.37 -34.00
N THR A 489 2.21 15.98 -33.10
CA THR A 489 2.13 17.43 -32.81
C THR A 489 2.56 18.29 -34.00
N GLU A 490 3.61 17.87 -34.72
CA GLU A 490 4.08 18.57 -35.92
C GLU A 490 3.07 18.46 -37.06
N ASN A 491 2.49 17.28 -37.30
CA ASN A 491 1.44 17.10 -38.30
C ASN A 491 0.18 17.91 -37.96
N ALA A 492 -0.24 17.91 -36.69
CA ALA A 492 -1.37 18.72 -36.23
C ALA A 492 -1.09 20.23 -36.37
N CYS A 493 0.17 20.66 -36.24
CA CYS A 493 0.57 22.04 -36.52
C CYS A 493 0.50 22.33 -38.02
N ALA A 494 1.06 21.46 -38.86
CA ALA A 494 1.03 21.62 -40.32
C ALA A 494 -0.41 21.71 -40.86
N GLU A 495 -1.33 20.88 -40.38
CA GLU A 495 -2.75 20.94 -40.77
C GLU A 495 -3.44 22.23 -40.31
N ARG A 496 -3.21 22.67 -39.06
CA ARG A 496 -3.71 23.96 -38.58
C ARG A 496 -3.16 25.12 -39.40
N MET A 497 -1.90 25.03 -39.81
CA MET A 497 -1.20 26.06 -40.56
C MET A 497 -1.76 26.19 -41.98
N LYS A 498 -2.08 25.07 -42.66
CA LYS A 498 -2.77 25.08 -43.96
C LYS A 498 -4.07 25.88 -43.92
N TYR A 499 -4.86 25.72 -42.85
CA TYR A 499 -6.08 26.50 -42.65
C TYR A 499 -5.77 27.97 -42.31
N TRP A 500 -4.85 28.21 -41.38
CA TRP A 500 -4.49 29.56 -40.92
C TRP A 500 -4.03 30.48 -42.04
N ILE A 501 -3.24 29.99 -43.00
CA ILE A 501 -2.75 30.76 -44.16
C ILE A 501 -3.89 31.37 -44.98
N SER A 502 -5.07 30.73 -45.01
CA SER A 502 -6.24 31.23 -45.74
C SER A 502 -7.03 32.33 -45.00
N THR A 503 -6.77 32.52 -43.71
CA THR A 503 -7.51 33.45 -42.85
C THR A 503 -7.17 34.92 -43.09
N SER A 504 -8.07 35.83 -42.71
CA SER A 504 -7.82 37.29 -42.72
C SER A 504 -6.68 37.68 -41.80
N ASP A 505 -6.54 37.00 -40.66
CA ASP A 505 -5.53 37.31 -39.64
C ASP A 505 -4.12 37.08 -40.17
N PHE A 506 -3.89 35.97 -40.86
CA PHE A 506 -2.62 35.70 -41.53
C PHE A 506 -2.30 36.78 -42.56
N LYS A 507 -3.26 37.18 -43.40
CA LYS A 507 -3.07 38.23 -44.41
C LYS A 507 -2.66 39.56 -43.76
N ASN A 508 -3.33 39.96 -42.69
CA ASN A 508 -3.04 41.21 -41.97
C ASN A 508 -1.64 41.18 -41.34
N GLN A 509 -1.30 40.08 -40.64
CA GLN A 509 0.03 39.91 -40.03
C GLN A 509 1.15 39.85 -41.07
N SER A 510 0.93 39.12 -42.16
CA SER A 510 1.87 39.02 -43.27
C SER A 510 2.12 40.38 -43.92
N GLN A 511 1.08 41.19 -44.15
CA GLN A 511 1.25 42.54 -44.70
C GLN A 511 2.04 43.45 -43.76
N LYS A 512 1.80 43.38 -42.45
CA LYS A 512 2.57 44.14 -41.46
C LYS A 512 4.06 43.75 -41.50
N ARG A 513 4.37 42.45 -41.45
CA ARG A 513 5.76 41.96 -41.50
C ARG A 513 6.44 42.24 -42.83
N GLN A 514 5.71 42.24 -43.95
CA GLN A 514 6.24 42.66 -45.25
C GLN A 514 6.70 44.11 -45.25
N LYS A 515 5.94 45.02 -44.61
CA LYS A 515 6.34 46.42 -44.46
C LYS A 515 7.59 46.55 -43.59
N GLU A 516 7.69 45.81 -42.49
CA GLU A 516 8.86 45.78 -41.60
C GLU A 516 10.12 45.28 -42.35
N VAL A 517 10.01 44.20 -43.12
CA VAL A 517 11.13 43.70 -43.93
C VAL A 517 11.51 44.68 -45.04
N GLN A 518 10.54 45.30 -45.72
CA GLN A 518 10.83 46.34 -46.73
C GLN A 518 11.51 47.57 -46.13
N GLN A 519 11.14 47.95 -44.90
CA GLN A 519 11.81 48.99 -44.14
C GLN A 519 13.28 48.65 -43.86
N ASN A 520 13.60 47.38 -43.57
CA ASN A 520 14.97 46.91 -43.35
C ASN A 520 15.88 47.01 -44.58
N PHE A 521 15.31 46.98 -45.80
CA PHE A 521 16.03 47.19 -47.06
C PHE A 521 16.10 48.67 -47.48
N SER A 522 15.40 49.58 -46.79
CA SER A 522 15.38 51.00 -47.14
C SER A 522 16.65 51.71 -46.67
N LEU A 523 17.34 52.37 -47.60
CA LEU A 523 18.55 53.18 -47.35
C LEU A 523 18.38 54.21 -46.21
N LYS A 524 17.16 54.75 -46.01
CA LYS A 524 16.86 55.73 -44.95
C LYS A 524 16.93 55.16 -43.53
N HIS A 525 16.69 53.86 -43.36
CA HIS A 525 16.78 53.18 -42.05
C HIS A 525 18.15 52.54 -41.80
N ALA A 526 18.89 52.21 -42.85
CA ALA A 526 20.28 51.76 -42.73
C ALA A 526 21.23 52.88 -42.21
N SER A 527 20.92 54.15 -42.48
CA SER A 527 21.85 55.26 -42.30
C SER A 527 21.72 56.08 -41.01
N THR A 528 20.74 55.85 -40.13
CA THR A 528 20.42 56.84 -39.07
C THR A 528 20.43 56.39 -37.60
N SER A 529 20.54 55.11 -37.20
CA SER A 529 20.50 54.84 -35.73
C SER A 529 21.00 53.50 -35.16
N ASN A 530 21.42 52.48 -35.94
CA ASN A 530 21.65 51.15 -35.34
C ASN A 530 22.98 50.48 -35.75
N THR A 531 24.09 50.99 -35.21
CA THR A 531 25.45 50.43 -35.37
C THR A 531 25.53 48.95 -34.97
N GLU A 532 24.77 48.53 -33.96
CA GLU A 532 24.70 47.12 -33.54
C GLU A 532 24.13 46.20 -34.63
N ARG A 533 23.11 46.67 -35.37
CA ARG A 533 22.50 45.89 -36.44
C ARG A 533 23.49 45.66 -37.57
N GLU A 534 24.12 46.73 -38.07
CA GLU A 534 25.08 46.65 -39.18
C GLU A 534 26.27 45.75 -38.82
N ASN A 535 26.77 45.85 -37.57
CA ASN A 535 27.79 44.95 -37.05
C ASN A 535 27.32 43.49 -36.98
N ALA A 536 26.08 43.23 -36.56
CA ALA A 536 25.53 41.88 -36.43
C ALA A 536 25.30 41.22 -37.79
N ILE A 537 24.75 41.94 -38.78
CA ILE A 537 24.50 41.39 -40.13
C ILE A 537 25.78 41.23 -40.96
N ALA A 538 26.87 41.92 -40.60
CA ALA A 538 28.20 41.72 -41.19
C ALA A 538 29.03 40.64 -40.47
N SER A 539 28.68 40.30 -39.22
CA SER A 539 29.48 39.39 -38.39
C SER A 539 29.33 37.93 -38.81
N LEU A 540 30.43 37.32 -39.25
CA LEU A 540 30.48 35.91 -39.64
C LEU A 540 29.99 34.96 -38.53
N SER A 541 30.27 35.26 -37.25
CA SER A 541 29.84 34.43 -36.12
C SER A 541 28.33 34.46 -35.90
N VAL A 542 27.70 35.63 -36.07
CA VAL A 542 26.24 35.77 -35.94
C VAL A 542 25.55 35.11 -37.13
N ILE A 543 26.10 35.28 -38.34
CA ILE A 543 25.62 34.62 -39.57
C ILE A 543 25.70 33.10 -39.42
N SER A 544 26.86 32.56 -39.04
CA SER A 544 27.08 31.12 -38.90
C SER A 544 26.19 30.50 -37.82
N THR A 545 25.96 31.23 -36.72
CA THR A 545 24.99 30.83 -35.69
C THR A 545 23.55 30.82 -36.21
N SER A 546 23.17 31.80 -37.03
CA SER A 546 21.84 31.84 -37.68
C SER A 546 21.67 30.71 -38.69
N ILE A 547 22.75 30.34 -39.41
CA ILE A 547 22.75 29.20 -40.33
C ILE A 547 22.58 27.89 -39.56
N LEU A 548 23.32 27.72 -38.46
CA LEU A 548 23.20 26.57 -37.58
C LEU A 548 21.77 26.40 -37.06
N ASP A 549 21.18 27.50 -36.59
CA ASP A 549 19.80 27.55 -36.10
C ASP A 549 18.80 27.03 -37.14
N ALA A 550 18.87 27.53 -38.38
CA ALA A 550 17.98 27.04 -39.44
C ALA A 550 18.25 25.58 -39.80
N LYS A 551 19.53 25.14 -39.86
CA LYS A 551 19.87 23.73 -40.12
C LYS A 551 19.31 22.81 -39.04
N LEU A 552 19.33 23.21 -37.77
CA LEU A 552 18.70 22.47 -36.67
C LEU A 552 17.17 22.39 -36.88
N ALA A 553 16.54 23.50 -37.25
CA ALA A 553 15.11 23.51 -37.54
C ALA A 553 14.74 22.64 -38.76
N GLN A 554 15.61 22.52 -39.75
CA GLN A 554 15.40 21.65 -40.91
C GLN A 554 15.30 20.17 -40.52
N VAL A 555 16.16 19.71 -39.60
CA VAL A 555 16.11 18.33 -39.07
C VAL A 555 15.06 18.14 -37.96
N GLY A 556 14.31 19.20 -37.65
CA GLY A 556 13.25 19.18 -36.66
C GLY A 556 13.69 19.34 -35.21
N SER A 557 14.92 19.80 -34.98
CA SER A 557 15.45 20.09 -33.64
C SER A 557 15.41 21.61 -33.40
N CYS A 558 15.63 22.03 -32.14
CA CYS A 558 15.77 23.44 -31.81
C CYS A 558 17.12 23.75 -31.16
N PHE A 559 17.44 25.02 -31.02
CA PHE A 559 18.66 25.45 -30.36
C PHE A 559 18.70 25.04 -28.87
N ASP A 560 17.54 24.96 -28.21
CA ASP A 560 17.43 24.50 -26.82
C ASP A 560 17.79 23.01 -26.66
N ASP A 561 17.48 22.18 -27.68
CA ASP A 561 17.94 20.78 -27.72
C ASP A 561 19.48 20.71 -27.70
N LEU A 562 20.13 21.57 -28.50
CA LEU A 562 21.58 21.63 -28.58
C LEU A 562 22.20 22.06 -27.24
N PHE A 563 21.70 23.14 -26.62
CA PHE A 563 22.19 23.59 -25.31
C PHE A 563 22.07 22.49 -24.24
N PHE A 564 20.96 21.75 -24.21
CA PHE A 564 20.79 20.65 -23.27
C PHE A 564 21.81 19.51 -23.47
N ARG A 565 22.29 19.28 -24.70
CA ARG A 565 23.37 18.31 -24.97
C ARG A 565 24.73 18.85 -24.54
N LEU A 566 24.96 20.15 -24.78
CA LEU A 566 26.20 20.83 -24.45
C LEU A 566 26.39 21.04 -22.93
N GLU A 567 25.32 21.20 -22.15
CA GLU A 567 25.36 21.29 -20.68
C GLU A 567 26.07 20.10 -20.01
N LYS A 568 26.09 18.93 -20.65
CA LYS A 568 26.72 17.71 -20.13
C LYS A 568 28.22 17.64 -20.41
N LEU A 569 28.75 18.55 -21.21
CA LEU A 569 30.15 18.59 -21.62
C LEU A 569 30.93 19.62 -20.79
N THR A 570 32.22 19.38 -20.59
CA THR A 570 33.12 20.35 -19.95
C THR A 570 33.37 21.54 -20.89
N SER A 571 33.13 22.76 -20.40
CA SER A 571 33.47 24.00 -21.10
C SER A 571 34.98 24.27 -21.01
N PRO A 572 35.63 24.83 -22.04
CA PRO A 572 35.09 25.23 -23.35
C PRO A 572 34.92 24.04 -24.31
N ILE A 573 33.99 24.17 -25.27
CA ILE A 573 33.57 23.05 -26.14
C ILE A 573 34.38 23.07 -27.44
N ASN A 574 35.19 22.05 -27.66
CA ASN A 574 35.99 21.89 -28.88
C ASN A 574 35.14 21.31 -30.05
N SER A 575 35.74 21.26 -31.24
CA SER A 575 35.09 20.78 -32.47
C SER A 575 34.48 19.38 -32.34
N ILE A 576 35.22 18.41 -31.79
CA ILE A 576 34.76 17.01 -31.68
C ILE A 576 33.53 16.87 -30.76
N PRO A 577 33.54 17.36 -29.50
CA PRO A 577 32.35 17.33 -28.65
C PRO A 577 31.16 18.08 -29.25
N PHE A 578 31.41 19.21 -29.93
CA PHE A 578 30.36 19.98 -30.60
C PHE A 578 29.73 19.21 -31.76
N GLN A 579 30.53 18.57 -32.61
CA GLN A 579 30.05 17.73 -33.71
C GLN A 579 29.22 16.54 -33.18
N SER A 580 29.67 15.90 -32.09
CA SER A 580 28.92 14.82 -31.45
C SER A 580 27.58 15.30 -30.88
N ALA A 581 27.51 16.53 -30.37
CA ALA A 581 26.27 17.11 -29.89
C ALA A 581 25.29 17.40 -31.03
N LEU A 582 25.77 17.93 -32.16
CA LEU A 582 24.96 18.15 -33.36
C LEU A 582 24.42 16.83 -33.95
N ALA A 583 25.26 15.79 -34.03
CA ALA A 583 24.83 14.47 -34.47
C ALA A 583 23.76 13.88 -33.53
N SER A 584 23.88 14.12 -32.22
CA SER A 584 22.86 13.72 -31.23
C SER A 584 21.53 14.47 -31.37
N CYS A 585 21.55 15.66 -31.96
CA CYS A 585 20.37 16.42 -32.37
C CYS A 585 19.83 16.01 -33.76
N GLY A 586 20.45 15.03 -34.41
CA GLY A 586 20.06 14.55 -35.75
C GLY A 586 20.64 15.35 -36.91
N LEU A 587 21.50 16.35 -36.63
CA LEU A 587 22.15 17.14 -37.68
C LEU A 587 23.50 16.50 -38.05
N ILE A 588 23.51 15.77 -39.17
CA ILE A 588 24.71 15.18 -39.75
C ILE A 588 25.16 16.09 -40.90
N MET A 589 26.34 16.69 -40.78
CA MET A 589 26.94 17.55 -41.81
C MET A 589 28.18 16.89 -42.40
N THR A 590 28.52 17.26 -43.63
CA THR A 590 29.81 16.85 -44.21
C THR A 590 30.96 17.51 -43.45
N GLY A 591 32.15 16.90 -43.48
CA GLY A 591 33.32 17.41 -42.74
C GLY A 591 33.63 18.87 -43.08
N SER A 592 33.63 19.23 -44.37
CA SER A 592 33.87 20.61 -44.81
C SER A 592 32.79 21.60 -44.35
N GLU A 593 31.51 21.21 -44.43
CA GLU A 593 30.42 22.09 -43.97
C GLU A 593 30.44 22.31 -42.45
N PHE A 594 30.82 21.29 -41.69
CA PHE A 594 30.95 21.39 -40.25
C PHE A 594 32.10 22.33 -39.88
N GLU A 595 33.27 22.16 -40.48
CA GLU A 595 34.43 23.02 -40.20
C GLU A 595 34.15 24.48 -40.58
N ASP A 596 33.48 24.73 -41.71
CA ASP A 596 33.09 26.09 -42.13
C ASP A 596 32.15 26.75 -41.12
N LEU A 597 31.20 25.99 -40.61
CA LEU A 597 30.24 26.49 -39.63
C LEU A 597 30.89 26.68 -38.25
N PHE A 598 31.73 25.74 -37.82
CA PHE A 598 32.40 25.77 -36.52
C PHE A 598 33.39 26.94 -36.46
N HIS A 599 34.27 27.06 -37.46
CA HIS A 599 35.21 28.18 -37.55
C HIS A 599 34.52 29.52 -37.75
N GLY A 600 33.41 29.53 -38.50
CA GLY A 600 32.55 30.71 -38.64
C GLY A 600 32.03 31.20 -37.29
N ILE A 601 31.66 30.30 -36.38
CA ILE A 601 31.19 30.64 -35.03
C ILE A 601 32.35 31.09 -34.11
N THR A 602 33.49 30.39 -34.12
CA THR A 602 34.61 30.66 -33.20
C THR A 602 35.49 31.83 -33.63
N LYS A 603 35.27 32.43 -34.81
CA LYS A 603 36.08 33.52 -35.38
C LYS A 603 37.58 33.18 -35.54
N HIS A 604 37.93 31.89 -35.57
CA HIS A 604 39.32 31.44 -35.77
C HIS A 604 39.57 31.12 -37.24
N ASP A 605 40.74 31.52 -37.72
CA ASP A 605 41.19 31.23 -39.08
C ASP A 605 41.56 29.75 -39.22
N ARG A 606 41.30 29.14 -40.38
CA ARG A 606 41.49 27.68 -40.61
C ARG A 606 42.92 27.20 -40.31
N ALA A 607 43.90 28.11 -40.31
CA ALA A 607 45.32 27.84 -40.08
C ALA A 607 45.70 27.65 -38.59
N ILE A 608 44.89 28.11 -37.64
CA ILE A 608 45.19 28.09 -36.18
C ILE A 608 44.13 27.22 -35.48
N SER A 609 44.03 25.95 -35.88
CA SER A 609 42.85 25.12 -35.60
C SER A 609 42.86 24.34 -34.28
N LYS A 610 43.95 24.32 -33.52
CA LYS A 610 44.06 23.45 -32.34
C LYS A 610 43.35 23.96 -31.09
N ASP A 611 43.11 25.28 -30.98
CA ASP A 611 42.54 25.92 -29.79
C ASP A 611 41.14 26.52 -30.00
N ALA A 612 40.54 26.31 -31.19
CA ALA A 612 39.20 26.82 -31.49
C ALA A 612 38.16 26.13 -30.62
N SER A 613 37.56 26.89 -29.69
CA SER A 613 36.58 26.39 -28.74
C SER A 613 35.43 27.38 -28.58
N ILE A 614 34.27 26.86 -28.23
CA ILE A 614 33.05 27.66 -28.05
C ILE A 614 32.69 27.64 -26.56
N GLU A 615 32.58 28.82 -25.96
CA GLU A 615 31.97 28.93 -24.64
C GLU A 615 30.43 28.97 -24.77
N PRO A 616 29.68 28.17 -23.99
CA PRO A 616 28.22 28.09 -24.11
C PRO A 616 27.51 29.45 -23.99
N HIS A 617 28.02 30.33 -23.14
CA HIS A 617 27.43 31.64 -22.91
C HIS A 617 27.67 32.61 -24.09
N GLU A 618 28.78 32.46 -24.82
CA GLU A 618 29.04 33.22 -26.05
C GLU A 618 28.12 32.77 -27.18
N LEU A 619 27.92 31.46 -27.32
CA LEU A 619 26.96 30.91 -28.27
C LEU A 619 25.54 31.41 -27.98
N GLN A 620 25.17 31.56 -26.71
CA GLN A 620 23.88 32.11 -26.31
C GLN A 620 23.75 33.60 -26.67
N LYS A 621 24.81 34.41 -26.48
CA LYS A 621 24.84 35.81 -26.93
C LYS A 621 24.68 35.90 -28.46
N LEU A 622 25.39 35.05 -29.22
CA LEU A 622 25.29 35.00 -30.67
C LEU A 622 23.88 34.61 -31.15
N ARG A 623 23.23 33.65 -30.48
CA ARG A 623 21.83 33.29 -30.76
C ARG A 623 20.88 34.48 -30.62
N ILE A 624 21.01 35.26 -29.54
CA ILE A 624 20.16 36.44 -29.29
C ILE A 624 20.36 37.50 -30.38
N LEU A 625 21.62 37.76 -30.78
CA LEU A 625 21.93 38.71 -31.86
C LEU A 625 21.40 38.23 -33.21
N ALA A 626 21.50 36.92 -33.49
CA ALA A 626 21.03 36.32 -34.74
C ALA A 626 19.49 36.41 -34.86
N ASP A 627 18.76 36.07 -33.79
CA ASP A 627 17.29 36.15 -33.75
C ASP A 627 16.78 37.58 -33.95
N LYS A 628 17.47 38.56 -33.34
CA LYS A 628 17.08 39.97 -33.38
C LYS A 628 17.34 40.64 -34.73
N TYR A 629 18.49 40.36 -35.38
CA TYR A 629 18.97 41.17 -36.50
C TYR A 629 19.06 40.45 -37.85
N ILE A 630 19.29 39.13 -37.88
CA ILE A 630 19.46 38.36 -39.14
C ILE A 630 18.14 37.70 -39.55
N GLY A 631 17.41 37.14 -38.58
CA GLY A 631 16.12 36.51 -38.81
C GLY A 631 15.74 35.63 -37.65
N HIS A 632 14.43 35.57 -37.38
CA HIS A 632 13.90 34.86 -36.22
C HIS A 632 14.40 33.41 -36.13
N GLU A 633 14.54 32.92 -34.90
CA GLU A 633 14.96 31.56 -34.60
C GLU A 633 14.12 30.54 -35.38
N GLY A 634 14.79 29.49 -35.88
CA GLY A 634 14.21 28.36 -36.60
C GLY A 634 13.60 28.67 -37.98
N THR A 635 13.72 29.90 -38.47
CA THR A 635 13.21 30.29 -39.79
C THR A 635 14.19 29.99 -40.92
N ARG A 636 13.68 29.57 -42.08
CA ARG A 636 14.53 29.16 -43.22
C ARG A 636 15.19 30.31 -43.96
N TRP A 637 14.55 31.49 -44.01
CA TRP A 637 15.11 32.66 -44.69
C TRP A 637 15.82 33.59 -43.73
N LYS A 638 17.08 33.88 -44.03
CA LYS A 638 17.93 34.79 -43.26
C LYS A 638 18.38 35.97 -44.14
N LEU A 639 18.47 37.14 -43.53
CA LEU A 639 18.93 38.39 -44.16
C LEU A 639 20.24 38.82 -43.53
N TYR A 640 21.32 38.85 -44.32
CA TYR A 640 22.63 39.27 -43.83
C TYR A 640 23.51 39.80 -44.97
N LEU A 641 24.68 40.38 -44.64
CA LEU A 641 25.63 40.86 -45.62
C LEU A 641 26.51 39.71 -46.12
N ASN A 642 26.61 39.55 -47.43
CA ASN A 642 27.55 38.61 -48.02
C ASN A 642 28.98 39.11 -47.79
N THR A 643 29.80 38.34 -47.07
CA THR A 643 31.19 38.70 -46.74
C THR A 643 32.07 38.89 -47.97
N MET A 644 31.76 38.25 -49.10
CA MET A 644 32.54 38.32 -50.34
C MET A 644 32.14 39.51 -51.24
N HIS A 645 30.85 39.85 -51.28
CA HIS A 645 30.33 40.87 -52.20
C HIS A 645 29.90 42.17 -51.50
N GLN A 646 29.93 42.21 -50.16
CA GLN A 646 29.51 43.34 -49.33
C GLN A 646 28.11 43.89 -49.67
N GLN A 647 27.21 43.02 -50.13
CA GLN A 647 25.83 43.33 -50.47
C GLN A 647 24.88 42.55 -49.56
N GLN A 648 23.70 43.10 -49.30
CA GLN A 648 22.68 42.37 -48.56
C GLN A 648 22.21 41.18 -49.39
N GLN A 649 21.98 40.04 -48.74
CA GLN A 649 21.44 38.87 -49.40
C GLN A 649 20.34 38.22 -48.56
N LEU A 650 19.35 37.69 -49.26
CA LEU A 650 18.39 36.74 -48.70
C LEU A 650 18.90 35.33 -48.98
N HIS A 651 19.09 34.54 -47.93
CA HIS A 651 19.50 33.14 -48.03
C HIS A 651 18.41 32.24 -47.47
N ASN A 652 17.86 31.37 -48.31
CA ASN A 652 17.06 30.24 -47.87
C ASN A 652 18.00 29.08 -47.56
N ILE A 653 18.12 28.75 -46.27
CA ILE A 653 19.09 27.74 -45.83
C ILE A 653 18.60 26.31 -46.15
N PHE A 654 17.29 26.10 -46.27
CA PHE A 654 16.73 24.77 -46.53
C PHE A 654 16.97 24.33 -47.99
N THR A 655 16.84 25.27 -48.93
CA THR A 655 17.08 25.05 -50.37
C THR A 655 18.46 25.50 -50.83
N ASN A 656 19.22 26.16 -49.95
CA ASN A 656 20.48 26.84 -50.22
C ASN A 656 20.41 27.94 -51.31
N GLU A 657 19.22 28.48 -51.55
CA GLU A 657 18.98 29.56 -52.53
C GLU A 657 19.46 30.91 -51.97
N LYS A 658 20.30 31.62 -52.73
CA LYS A 658 20.83 32.94 -52.35
C LYS A 658 20.39 33.98 -53.37
N ILE A 659 19.76 35.06 -52.89
CA ILE A 659 19.27 36.16 -53.71
C ILE A 659 19.99 37.43 -53.24
N LEU A 660 20.78 38.02 -54.14
CA LEU A 660 21.50 39.26 -53.87
C LEU A 660 20.54 40.45 -53.92
N GLU A 661 20.88 41.52 -53.20
CA GLU A 661 20.10 42.75 -53.05
C GLU A 661 19.45 43.26 -54.34
N LYS A 662 20.22 43.25 -55.44
CA LYS A 662 19.80 43.74 -56.77
C LYS A 662 18.61 42.96 -57.35
N ASP A 663 18.46 41.69 -56.98
CA ASP A 663 17.45 40.77 -57.51
C ASP A 663 16.25 40.60 -56.56
N ILE A 664 16.26 41.27 -55.40
CA ILE A 664 15.19 41.18 -54.39
C ILE A 664 13.95 41.95 -54.86
N GLY A 665 13.08 41.26 -55.58
CA GLY A 665 11.72 41.75 -55.86
C GLY A 665 10.74 41.57 -54.70
N LYS A 666 9.59 42.28 -54.76
CA LYS A 666 8.45 42.13 -53.83
C LYS A 666 7.95 40.68 -53.72
N LYS A 667 8.15 39.85 -54.75
CA LYS A 667 7.78 38.42 -54.72
C LYS A 667 8.62 37.65 -53.69
N HIS A 668 9.92 37.92 -53.61
CA HIS A 668 10.83 37.25 -52.68
C HIS A 668 10.54 37.66 -51.23
N ILE A 669 10.29 38.94 -50.98
CA ILE A 669 9.90 39.44 -49.64
C ILE A 669 8.58 38.80 -49.18
N ARG A 670 7.58 38.68 -50.07
CA ARG A 670 6.31 38.01 -49.75
C ARG A 670 6.51 36.54 -49.39
N LEU A 671 7.34 35.84 -50.16
CA LEU A 671 7.67 34.44 -49.92
C LEU A 671 8.39 34.26 -48.58
N MET A 672 9.46 35.03 -48.34
CA MET A 672 10.22 35.07 -47.10
C MET A 672 9.30 35.22 -45.88
N VAL A 673 8.44 36.25 -45.89
CA VAL A 673 7.57 36.54 -44.74
C VAL A 673 6.58 35.40 -44.50
N SER A 674 5.96 34.89 -45.57
CA SER A 674 4.99 33.80 -45.47
C SER A 674 5.61 32.54 -44.89
N GLU A 675 6.78 32.14 -45.39
CA GLU A 675 7.47 30.92 -44.94
C GLU A 675 8.08 31.09 -43.54
N ASN A 676 8.66 32.24 -43.22
CA ASN A 676 9.20 32.50 -41.88
C ASN A 676 8.10 32.57 -40.81
N MET A 677 6.90 33.06 -41.14
CA MET A 677 5.74 33.00 -40.23
C MET A 677 5.34 31.56 -39.92
N GLN A 678 5.34 30.71 -40.94
CA GLN A 678 5.03 29.29 -40.80
C GLN A 678 6.08 28.55 -39.96
N ASP A 679 7.36 28.79 -40.26
CA ASP A 679 8.48 28.18 -39.52
C ASP A 679 8.47 28.58 -38.04
N ASN A 680 8.10 29.83 -37.73
CA ASN A 680 8.01 30.31 -36.35
C ASN A 680 6.90 29.60 -35.56
N GLU A 681 5.73 29.39 -36.15
CA GLU A 681 4.66 28.60 -35.50
C GLU A 681 5.08 27.14 -35.28
N MET A 682 5.77 26.53 -36.25
CA MET A 682 6.35 25.20 -36.08
C MET A 682 7.40 25.16 -34.96
N LEU A 683 8.27 26.16 -34.86
CA LEU A 683 9.28 26.26 -33.80
C LEU A 683 8.63 26.36 -32.42
N LYS A 684 7.56 27.16 -32.26
CA LYS A 684 6.82 27.23 -30.98
C LYS A 684 6.30 25.87 -30.55
N VAL A 685 5.73 25.09 -31.48
CA VAL A 685 5.26 23.73 -31.19
C VAL A 685 6.42 22.82 -30.79
N ARG A 686 7.57 22.92 -31.46
CA ARG A 686 8.77 22.14 -31.13
C ARG A 686 9.35 22.48 -29.76
N LYS A 687 9.45 23.78 -29.41
CA LYS A 687 9.88 24.23 -28.08
C LYS A 687 8.95 23.72 -26.99
N ASN A 688 7.64 23.88 -27.17
CA ASN A 688 6.64 23.37 -26.23
C ASN A 688 6.72 21.85 -26.07
N TYR A 689 6.92 21.12 -27.18
CA TYR A 689 7.12 19.68 -27.17
C TYR A 689 8.39 19.29 -26.38
N PHE A 690 9.49 20.00 -26.60
CA PHE A 690 10.75 19.75 -25.91
C PHE A 690 10.64 19.97 -24.39
N GLU A 691 10.07 21.09 -23.96
CA GLU A 691 9.84 21.39 -22.55
C GLU A 691 8.91 20.35 -21.91
N ALA A 692 7.80 20.01 -22.58
CA ALA A 692 6.88 18.98 -22.10
C ALA A 692 7.56 17.60 -22.00
N ARG A 693 8.42 17.25 -22.96
CA ARG A 693 9.21 16.02 -22.93
C ARG A 693 10.19 16.02 -21.77
N ARG A 694 10.89 17.12 -21.53
CA ARG A 694 11.84 17.28 -20.42
C ARG A 694 11.15 17.09 -19.08
N HIS A 695 10.04 17.79 -18.85
CA HIS A 695 9.26 17.64 -17.62
C HIS A 695 8.73 16.21 -17.44
N ALA A 696 8.23 15.58 -18.51
CA ALA A 696 7.75 14.21 -18.44
C ALA A 696 8.87 13.20 -18.18
N HIS A 697 10.06 13.42 -18.74
CA HIS A 697 11.23 12.56 -18.51
C HIS A 697 11.68 12.65 -17.04
N GLN A 698 11.77 13.87 -16.50
CA GLN A 698 12.07 14.08 -15.10
C GLN A 698 11.03 13.42 -14.17
N ALA A 699 9.74 13.63 -14.44
CA ALA A 699 8.66 13.01 -13.67
C ALA A 699 8.70 11.47 -13.74
N MET A 700 9.05 10.89 -14.90
CA MET A 700 9.25 9.45 -15.05
C MET A 700 10.39 8.94 -14.15
N LEU A 701 11.54 9.63 -14.17
CA LEU A 701 12.70 9.28 -13.34
C LEU A 701 12.38 9.40 -11.85
N GLU A 702 11.69 10.46 -11.43
CA GLU A 702 11.26 10.69 -10.05
C GLU A 702 10.25 9.62 -9.59
N HIS A 703 9.25 9.30 -10.42
CA HIS A 703 8.28 8.25 -10.12
C HIS A 703 8.95 6.87 -9.97
N HIS A 704 9.90 6.55 -10.86
CA HIS A 704 10.69 5.32 -10.77
C HIS A 704 11.54 5.30 -9.49
N ALA A 705 12.20 6.41 -9.15
CA ALA A 705 12.97 6.55 -7.90
C ALA A 705 12.07 6.37 -6.66
N ALA A 706 10.91 7.03 -6.62
CA ALA A 706 9.94 6.92 -5.53
C ALA A 706 9.43 5.47 -5.36
N THR A 707 9.08 4.80 -6.46
CA THR A 707 8.65 3.39 -6.45
C THR A 707 9.75 2.48 -5.91
N SER A 708 11.00 2.71 -6.33
CA SER A 708 12.17 1.97 -5.85
C SER A 708 12.37 2.17 -4.34
N ILE A 709 12.37 3.41 -3.86
CA ILE A 709 12.49 3.77 -2.43
C ILE A 709 11.36 3.14 -1.62
N GLN A 710 10.12 3.21 -2.10
CA GLN A 710 8.98 2.59 -1.43
C GLN A 710 9.15 1.07 -1.34
N SER A 711 9.65 0.41 -2.39
CA SER A 711 9.93 -1.03 -2.38
C SER A 711 11.02 -1.39 -1.36
N LEU A 712 12.08 -0.57 -1.27
CA LEU A 712 13.17 -0.74 -0.32
C LEU A 712 12.67 -0.57 1.11
N TYR A 713 11.85 0.45 1.37
CA TYR A 713 11.22 0.68 2.67
C TYR A 713 10.32 -0.49 3.09
N ARG A 714 9.46 -1.00 2.19
CA ARG A 714 8.62 -2.17 2.49
C ARG A 714 9.46 -3.41 2.81
N ARG A 715 10.54 -3.65 2.05
CA ARG A 715 11.49 -4.75 2.33
C ARG A 715 12.17 -4.57 3.69
N PHE A 716 12.61 -3.36 4.02
CA PHE A 716 13.22 -3.03 5.31
C PHE A 716 12.24 -3.25 6.47
N SER A 717 11.04 -2.69 6.39
CA SER A 717 9.98 -2.87 7.38
C SER A 717 9.62 -4.36 7.56
N GLY A 718 9.52 -5.10 6.45
CA GLY A 718 9.33 -6.56 6.48
C GLY A 718 10.47 -7.30 7.19
N ARG A 719 11.73 -6.92 6.96
CA ARG A 719 12.90 -7.48 7.67
C ARG A 719 12.83 -7.20 9.17
N GLN A 720 12.44 -5.99 9.58
CA GLN A 720 12.27 -5.63 10.99
C GLN A 720 11.16 -6.44 11.66
N SER A 721 10.03 -6.61 10.98
CA SER A 721 8.93 -7.45 11.47
C SER A 721 9.36 -8.91 11.64
N ARG A 722 10.08 -9.49 10.67
CA ARG A 722 10.63 -10.85 10.78
C ARG A 722 11.65 -10.97 11.91
N LYS A 723 12.55 -10.00 12.11
CA LYS A 723 13.48 -9.96 13.25
C LYS A 723 12.73 -9.98 14.58
N LYS A 724 11.69 -9.14 14.72
CA LYS A 724 10.84 -9.10 15.91
C LYS A 724 10.14 -10.45 16.16
N GLN A 725 9.56 -11.06 15.13
CA GLN A 725 8.93 -12.38 15.23
C GLN A 725 9.93 -13.47 15.62
N LYS A 726 11.13 -13.47 15.02
CA LYS A 726 12.20 -14.42 15.37
C LYS A 726 12.61 -14.28 16.84
N TRP A 727 12.79 -13.06 17.31
CA TRP A 727 13.09 -12.78 18.72
C TRP A 727 11.97 -13.26 19.66
N ILE A 728 10.69 -13.05 19.33
CA ILE A 728 9.56 -13.57 20.10
C ILE A 728 9.60 -15.11 20.18
N LEU A 729 9.88 -15.78 19.05
CA LEU A 729 9.97 -17.23 19.00
C LEU A 729 11.16 -17.77 19.81
N GLU A 730 12.32 -17.15 19.70
CA GLU A 730 13.51 -17.49 20.49
C GLU A 730 13.24 -17.32 21.99
N ARG A 731 12.58 -16.21 22.38
CA ARG A 731 12.19 -15.96 23.77
C ARG A 731 11.20 -17.02 24.29
N ARG A 732 10.20 -17.41 23.49
CA ARG A 732 9.28 -18.52 23.81
C ARG A 732 9.99 -19.86 23.97
N LYS A 733 10.96 -20.17 23.09
CA LYS A 733 11.79 -21.40 23.21
C LYS A 733 12.60 -21.39 24.51
N LEU A 734 13.20 -20.25 24.85
CA LEU A 734 13.99 -20.08 26.06
C LEU A 734 13.12 -20.23 27.32
N PHE A 735 11.91 -19.67 27.33
CA PHE A 735 10.94 -19.90 28.41
C PHE A 735 10.57 -21.38 28.57
N ARG A 736 10.28 -22.09 27.47
CA ARG A 736 9.99 -23.54 27.52
C ARG A 736 11.18 -24.34 28.04
N LEU A 737 12.40 -23.96 27.66
CA LEU A 737 13.62 -24.62 28.12
C LEU A 737 13.85 -24.39 29.62
N ARG A 738 13.67 -23.16 30.11
CA ARG A 738 13.71 -22.84 31.54
C ARG A 738 12.63 -23.59 32.35
N ALA A 739 11.42 -23.70 31.81
CA ALA A 739 10.35 -24.47 32.45
C ALA A 739 10.71 -25.96 32.57
N LYS A 740 11.31 -26.56 31.52
CA LYS A 740 11.83 -27.94 31.57
C LYS A 740 12.96 -28.10 32.59
N GLN A 741 13.89 -27.13 32.65
CA GLN A 741 14.97 -27.12 33.64
C GLN A 741 14.43 -27.02 35.07
N ALA A 742 13.44 -26.16 35.32
CA ALA A 742 12.78 -26.05 36.62
C ALA A 742 12.06 -27.34 37.01
N ALA A 743 11.31 -27.97 36.09
CA ALA A 743 10.65 -29.25 36.33
C ALA A 743 11.66 -30.36 36.65
N ALA A 744 12.79 -30.41 35.93
CA ALA A 744 13.87 -31.35 36.21
C ALA A 744 14.50 -31.11 37.59
N ALA A 745 14.76 -29.85 37.96
CA ALA A 745 15.28 -29.49 39.27
C ALA A 745 14.32 -29.89 40.41
N SER A 746 13.01 -29.66 40.25
CA SER A 746 12.00 -30.11 41.21
C SER A 746 11.93 -31.63 41.34
N LEU A 747 12.10 -32.37 40.23
CA LEU A 747 12.18 -33.83 40.24
C LEU A 747 13.41 -34.32 41.00
N ILE A 748 14.57 -33.69 40.80
CA ILE A 748 15.82 -33.99 41.52
C ILE A 748 15.65 -33.71 43.02
N GLN A 749 15.12 -32.53 43.38
CA GLN A 749 14.84 -32.18 44.78
C GLN A 749 13.87 -33.16 45.44
N ARG A 750 12.83 -33.60 44.73
CA ARG A 750 11.86 -34.57 45.24
C ARG A 750 12.50 -35.94 45.47
N ARG A 751 13.36 -36.40 44.54
CA ARG A 751 14.12 -37.65 44.70
C ARG A 751 15.10 -37.58 45.87
N TYR A 752 15.80 -36.46 46.03
CA TYR A 752 16.73 -36.24 47.15
C TYR A 752 16.02 -36.22 48.51
N ARG A 753 14.84 -35.60 48.59
CA ARG A 753 14.00 -35.64 49.82
C ARG A 753 13.46 -37.02 50.12
N LEU A 754 13.22 -37.85 49.10
CA LEU A 754 12.78 -39.24 49.27
C LEU A 754 13.92 -40.19 49.64
N SER A 755 15.18 -39.87 49.35
CA SER A 755 16.33 -40.66 49.79
C SER A 755 16.85 -40.27 51.18
N MET A 756 16.35 -39.17 51.74
CA MET A 756 16.64 -38.69 53.11
C MET A 756 15.57 -39.12 54.13
N LYS A 757 14.52 -39.79 53.66
CA LYS A 757 13.60 -40.59 54.48
C LYS A 757 13.97 -42.05 54.29
#